data_AF-A0A316QFI0-F1
#
_entry.id   AF-A0A316QFI0-F1
#
_cell.length_a   1.000
_cell.length_b   1.000
_cell.length_c   1.000
_cell.angle_alpha   90.00
_cell.angle_beta   90.00
_cell.angle_gamma   90.00
#
_symmetry.space_group_name_H-M   'P 1'
#
loop_
_entity.id
_entity.type
_entity.pdbx_description
1 polymer ?
#
loop_
_entity_poly.entity_id
_entity_poly.type
_entity_poly.pdbx_seq_one_letter_code
_entity_poly.pdbx_strand_id
1 'polypeptide(L)'
;MMKRIISALLCLSMLAGALLMAGCGEAETPETTETLPATINLLGITEESTTQEAIEAVEEALNRISKNRYKTQINLTLVTADEYIALVDERSAEAEANAVRIAAITSFNQLAQREANASQSQSSQDLLFGKWTTHVNTVVAETISTGEAYTAEETTILEDGRIETLYPEATSPIDIIMIAGKDMYDYFDSQGYLLSIQKTLETDFTKFRQYIYPTFLEELQAITGDIKAIPNNHLLGEYTYLLVDKTLADKYDFDVDAVDSYDDLDTAAEGEESFLSQIKQNEDVIPMATVPDALGIYQYFEDGIAVGTYFDPLYGFDTNEGTDFTIQNLFSIPQYQEHLLLMEEYEEKGYFSASSDTDEYAVTVIKGDASVPDEYGDEYYVKVLQNPFVEIDTIFEGMFAVSSYTSDENRSLQILEMINTDSEVKNLLQYGIAYDGDNDDVANYRVNTIENEDGSISYSITRLNHNYMMNNVLTGNVYMGYPEEGQNVDAWTYYKETNLASGLSPFLTFYLSDDSLDGMFDNIIRRAVLTEALAPLGYDYDDYQDSVGTNNGNTMRREFKAYYIVEFIEFLGGETGITPATFRLVTRNSTTELEDDFLEFVLSTEGQAILKENGFNMLDVESTPYVRKDTAFSGTLDLCAQLSNYIRGYFSSAMTELAAAYQEMYPDVVINQAERDQNSSYTTSMARVADGTYDIGFMSNPLSEVDAARGLTSTEVATECLEIFDNLAHGSYPVSWYENKLIEKVTEEKYADIISGSGLELLVSNKLGELAGIDLSLYSEATRPASETVVFENAKASADRYYSNISYLRVMAEILLWDELPEDELERYRAMNDIDFENAVFSYIRTNYEQENNLTEEGYVDLVHDFMASVLSFSAADNSTYTISWEEFQQTKEDAQPYLTAAGALRDAYYDRLTSKYSASYLNLLSLADIVDEIYTIVYEDYLANNGIDQAEFEDTIMNRFLEPVGTTNEEFSALSRSSDEYDEIIAALRRRYKDILIEAYSEAAYNSTNGIRNADVVTTIFNHYLEEELKIYDQLCASAGISKEDFFASEEDMENYETYLNRMQTSFIYTLRTQYTQAQIDSWSYEEIETNLYNILYETGFYTNEMARYIGYSLSDYMLAKSDAVTYQNYIQTAANALSQELGELGYEVSEFVKLDRDTVETTLKDIIEEKYFSDKVMLEDVLLEASQTWMEGVENAEDLASYLEEASEALSSDYFFMAVVGALQASWSESKPSES
;
A
#
# COMPACT_ATOMS: atom_id res chain seq x y z
N MET A 1 17.22 67.70 -8.44
CA MET A 1 17.69 67.02 -9.68
C MET A 1 17.18 65.58 -9.82
N MET A 2 16.51 64.99 -8.82
CA MET A 2 15.94 63.62 -8.92
C MET A 2 14.50 63.53 -9.44
N LYS A 3 13.78 64.65 -9.58
CA LYS A 3 12.39 64.68 -10.09
C LYS A 3 12.26 64.84 -11.61
N ARG A 4 13.37 64.99 -12.36
CA ARG A 4 13.34 65.08 -13.84
C ARG A 4 13.79 63.80 -14.56
N ILE A 5 14.32 62.82 -13.84
CA ILE A 5 14.70 61.51 -14.40
C ILE A 5 13.52 60.52 -14.29
N ILE A 6 12.71 60.61 -13.23
CA ILE A 6 11.55 59.73 -13.02
C ILE A 6 10.42 59.99 -14.03
N SER A 7 10.13 61.25 -14.40
CA SER A 7 9.15 61.53 -15.47
C SER A 7 9.63 61.13 -16.87
N ALA A 8 10.94 61.06 -17.11
CA ALA A 8 11.47 60.60 -18.41
C ALA A 8 11.40 59.08 -18.55
N LEU A 9 11.56 58.33 -17.46
CA LEU A 9 11.37 56.87 -17.42
C LEU A 9 9.89 56.47 -17.54
N LEU A 10 8.98 57.22 -16.89
CA LEU A 10 7.53 57.01 -17.02
C LEU A 10 6.98 57.36 -18.41
N CYS A 11 7.58 58.32 -19.13
CA CYS A 11 7.19 58.61 -20.51
C CYS A 11 7.76 57.60 -21.52
N LEU A 12 8.92 56.97 -21.23
CA LEU A 12 9.51 55.94 -22.08
C LEU A 12 8.86 54.57 -21.88
N SER A 13 8.32 54.25 -20.69
CA SER A 13 7.54 53.03 -20.47
C SER A 13 6.14 53.09 -21.08
N MET A 14 5.49 54.27 -21.11
CA MET A 14 4.21 54.45 -21.81
C MET A 14 4.33 54.44 -23.35
N LEU A 15 5.52 54.72 -23.89
CA LEU A 15 5.77 54.68 -25.35
C LEU A 15 6.19 53.29 -25.87
N ALA A 16 6.58 52.35 -24.99
CA ALA A 16 6.79 50.95 -25.37
C ALA A 16 5.46 50.15 -25.42
N GLY A 17 4.45 50.54 -24.63
CA GLY A 17 3.12 49.92 -24.66
C GLY A 17 2.24 50.33 -25.84
N ALA A 18 2.53 51.44 -26.52
CA ALA A 18 1.70 51.96 -27.62
C ALA A 18 2.25 51.70 -29.04
N LEU A 19 3.35 50.93 -29.18
CA LEU A 19 3.96 50.61 -30.48
C LEU A 19 3.91 49.11 -30.87
N LEU A 20 3.22 48.28 -30.08
CA LEU A 20 2.86 46.90 -30.48
C LEU A 20 1.44 46.79 -31.08
N MET A 21 0.71 47.90 -31.18
CA MET A 21 -0.64 47.97 -31.78
C MET A 21 -0.65 48.96 -32.95
N ALA A 22 -0.12 48.53 -34.11
CA ALA A 22 -0.53 48.94 -35.47
C ALA A 22 0.57 48.60 -36.50
N GLY A 23 0.59 47.35 -36.94
CA GLY A 23 1.22 46.94 -38.19
C GLY A 23 0.26 46.03 -38.94
N CYS A 24 -0.45 46.57 -39.94
CA CYS A 24 -1.23 45.76 -40.88
C CYS A 24 -0.29 44.81 -41.64
N GLY A 25 -0.29 43.54 -41.26
CA GLY A 25 0.00 42.37 -42.08
C GLY A 25 -1.25 41.49 -42.05
N GLU A 26 -1.49 40.74 -43.13
CA GLU A 26 -2.72 39.98 -43.46
C GLU A 26 -3.55 39.50 -42.26
N ALA A 27 -4.84 39.85 -42.30
CA ALA A 27 -5.82 39.49 -41.28
C ALA A 27 -6.00 37.97 -41.21
N GLU A 28 -5.35 37.35 -40.24
CA GLU A 28 -5.94 36.22 -39.53
C GLU A 28 -6.97 36.81 -38.57
N THR A 29 -8.24 36.49 -38.81
CA THR A 29 -9.33 36.66 -37.85
C THR A 29 -8.91 36.02 -36.53
N PRO A 30 -9.02 36.71 -35.38
CA PRO A 30 -8.94 36.02 -34.12
C PRO A 30 -10.14 35.07 -34.09
N GLU A 31 -9.89 33.76 -34.08
CA GLU A 31 -10.90 32.81 -33.63
C GLU A 31 -11.19 33.17 -32.18
N THR A 32 -12.26 33.94 -31.96
CA THR A 32 -12.98 33.92 -30.70
C THR A 32 -13.52 32.50 -30.57
N THR A 33 -12.87 31.65 -29.78
CA THR A 33 -13.51 30.44 -29.27
C THR A 33 -14.72 30.91 -28.46
N GLU A 34 -15.91 30.85 -29.07
CA GLU A 34 -17.16 31.09 -28.36
C GLU A 34 -17.27 30.03 -27.25
N THR A 35 -17.37 30.45 -25.99
CA THR A 35 -17.70 29.55 -24.89
C THR A 35 -19.10 28.99 -25.16
N LEU A 36 -19.17 27.68 -25.33
CA LEU A 36 -20.43 26.97 -25.57
C LEU A 36 -21.27 26.90 -24.29
N PRO A 37 -22.59 26.70 -24.37
CA PRO A 37 -23.40 26.36 -23.20
C PRO A 37 -23.03 24.98 -22.64
N ALA A 38 -23.10 24.78 -21.33
CA ALA A 38 -23.05 23.45 -20.72
C ALA A 38 -23.84 23.36 -19.42
N THR A 39 -24.01 22.14 -18.93
CA THR A 39 -24.77 21.82 -17.72
C THR A 39 -23.90 21.03 -16.76
N ILE A 40 -23.94 21.39 -15.47
CA ILE A 40 -23.25 20.68 -14.39
C ILE A 40 -24.25 20.24 -13.32
N ASN A 41 -23.98 19.12 -12.65
CA ASN A 41 -24.74 18.62 -11.52
C ASN A 41 -24.10 19.04 -10.18
N LEU A 42 -24.89 19.68 -9.33
CA LEU A 42 -24.51 20.03 -7.95
C LEU A 42 -25.37 19.24 -6.97
N LEU A 43 -24.71 18.43 -6.16
CA LEU A 43 -25.32 17.63 -5.10
C LEU A 43 -25.07 18.29 -3.75
N GLY A 44 -26.07 18.30 -2.87
CA GLY A 44 -25.93 18.87 -1.53
C GLY A 44 -26.93 18.34 -0.51
N ILE A 45 -26.76 18.79 0.74
CA ILE A 45 -27.51 18.35 1.91
C ILE A 45 -28.52 19.43 2.31
N THR A 46 -29.76 19.02 2.58
CA THR A 46 -30.85 19.87 3.05
C THR A 46 -31.50 19.30 4.32
N GLU A 47 -32.25 20.12 5.05
CA GLU A 47 -33.11 19.63 6.14
C GLU A 47 -34.36 18.90 5.61
N GLU A 48 -34.96 18.04 6.45
CA GLU A 48 -36.18 17.27 6.14
C GLU A 48 -37.39 18.11 5.74
N SER A 49 -37.43 19.39 6.15
CA SER A 49 -38.55 20.29 5.89
C SER A 49 -38.56 20.87 4.47
N THR A 50 -37.45 20.75 3.74
CA THR A 50 -37.31 21.27 2.38
C THR A 50 -38.17 20.50 1.38
N THR A 51 -38.87 21.24 0.52
CA THR A 51 -39.79 20.69 -0.49
C THR A 51 -39.16 20.72 -1.88
N GLN A 52 -39.51 19.75 -2.73
CA GLN A 52 -39.02 19.68 -4.11
C GLN A 52 -39.36 20.94 -4.92
N GLU A 53 -40.57 21.49 -4.74
CA GLU A 53 -40.98 22.72 -5.43
C GLU A 53 -40.10 23.93 -5.07
N ALA A 54 -39.60 23.98 -3.83
CA ALA A 54 -38.70 25.06 -3.41
C ALA A 54 -37.28 24.86 -3.97
N ILE A 55 -36.78 23.62 -4.04
CA ILE A 55 -35.51 23.29 -4.70
C ILE A 55 -35.54 23.73 -6.16
N GLU A 56 -36.61 23.40 -6.90
CA GLU A 56 -36.80 23.81 -8.30
C GLU A 56 -36.80 25.33 -8.48
N ALA A 57 -37.44 26.06 -7.57
CA ALA A 57 -37.46 27.52 -7.60
C ALA A 57 -36.06 28.12 -7.37
N VAL A 58 -35.29 27.55 -6.44
CA VAL A 58 -33.90 27.96 -6.16
C VAL A 58 -32.99 27.63 -7.34
N GLU A 59 -33.13 26.44 -7.93
CA GLU A 59 -32.39 26.05 -9.13
C GLU A 59 -32.64 27.02 -10.29
N GLU A 60 -33.91 27.38 -10.55
CA GLU A 60 -34.26 28.33 -11.61
C GLU A 60 -33.60 29.70 -11.38
N ALA A 61 -33.60 30.17 -10.13
CA ALA A 61 -32.98 31.43 -9.75
C ALA A 61 -31.44 31.38 -9.88
N LEU A 62 -30.79 30.29 -9.47
CA LEU A 62 -29.35 30.08 -9.64
C LEU A 62 -29.00 30.08 -11.13
N ASN A 63 -29.81 29.38 -11.93
CA ASN A 63 -29.67 29.31 -13.37
C ASN A 63 -29.81 30.66 -14.07
N ARG A 64 -30.63 31.58 -13.59
CA ARG A 64 -30.67 32.95 -14.13
C ARG A 64 -29.32 33.67 -13.96
N ILE A 65 -28.56 33.36 -12.92
CA ILE A 65 -27.26 33.98 -12.64
C ILE A 65 -26.16 33.26 -13.44
N SER A 66 -26.05 31.94 -13.29
CA SER A 66 -24.98 31.13 -13.91
C SER A 66 -25.04 31.13 -15.43
N LYS A 67 -26.24 31.05 -16.04
CA LYS A 67 -26.42 31.10 -17.49
C LYS A 67 -25.95 32.42 -18.09
N ASN A 68 -26.26 33.54 -17.42
CA ASN A 68 -25.88 34.88 -17.88
C ASN A 68 -24.39 35.16 -17.73
N ARG A 69 -23.74 34.65 -16.66
CA ARG A 69 -22.34 34.95 -16.35
C ARG A 69 -21.35 33.99 -17.01
N TYR A 70 -21.67 32.70 -17.01
CA TYR A 70 -20.73 31.63 -17.38
C TYR A 70 -21.21 30.78 -18.55
N LYS A 71 -22.45 31.00 -19.03
CA LYS A 71 -23.14 30.08 -19.94
C LYS A 71 -23.15 28.64 -19.40
N THR A 72 -23.43 28.50 -18.10
CA THR A 72 -23.53 27.21 -17.41
C THR A 72 -24.91 27.06 -16.79
N GLN A 73 -25.59 25.95 -17.06
CA GLN A 73 -26.77 25.51 -16.32
C GLN A 73 -26.33 24.63 -15.15
N ILE A 74 -27.01 24.75 -14.01
CA ILE A 74 -26.82 23.95 -12.81
C ILE A 74 -28.08 23.11 -12.64
N ASN A 75 -27.90 21.81 -12.51
CA ASN A 75 -28.93 20.89 -12.04
C ASN A 75 -28.68 20.68 -10.53
N LEU A 76 -29.63 21.07 -9.70
CA LEU A 76 -29.48 21.08 -8.24
C LEU A 76 -30.23 19.89 -7.65
N THR A 77 -29.50 18.97 -7.02
CA THR A 77 -30.10 17.85 -6.29
C THR A 77 -29.77 17.97 -4.81
N LEU A 78 -30.79 18.16 -3.97
CA LEU A 78 -30.64 18.26 -2.52
C LEU A 78 -31.42 17.13 -1.84
N VAL A 79 -30.78 16.41 -0.93
CA VAL A 79 -31.38 15.32 -0.12
C VAL A 79 -31.02 15.48 1.35
N THR A 80 -31.65 14.71 2.24
CA THR A 80 -31.30 14.72 3.67
C THR A 80 -29.91 14.12 3.91
N ALA A 81 -29.29 14.41 5.05
CA ALA A 81 -27.96 13.90 5.39
C ALA A 81 -27.89 12.35 5.34
N ASP A 82 -28.92 11.67 5.83
CA ASP A 82 -29.00 10.20 5.85
C ASP A 82 -29.09 9.56 4.45
N GLU A 83 -29.59 10.29 3.46
CA GLU A 83 -29.74 9.81 2.08
C GLU A 83 -28.57 10.24 1.18
N TYR A 84 -27.74 11.19 1.64
CA TYR A 84 -26.77 11.89 0.81
C TYR A 84 -25.62 11.02 0.31
N ILE A 85 -25.01 10.22 1.19
CA ILE A 85 -23.90 9.32 0.80
C ILE A 85 -24.37 8.32 -0.27
N ALA A 86 -25.55 7.71 -0.06
CA ALA A 86 -26.13 6.77 -1.02
C ALA A 86 -26.43 7.42 -2.38
N LEU A 87 -26.87 8.68 -2.41
CA LEU A 87 -27.04 9.44 -3.65
C LEU A 87 -25.70 9.67 -4.37
N VAL A 88 -24.65 10.04 -3.64
CA VAL A 88 -23.31 10.25 -4.23
C VAL A 88 -22.80 8.93 -4.81
N ASP A 89 -22.92 7.81 -4.10
CA ASP A 89 -22.55 6.49 -4.62
C ASP A 89 -23.36 6.11 -5.87
N GLU A 90 -24.67 6.35 -5.87
CA GLU A 90 -25.53 6.10 -7.03
C GLU A 90 -25.05 6.87 -8.26
N ARG A 91 -24.77 8.18 -8.12
CA ARG A 91 -24.32 9.03 -9.23
C ARG A 91 -22.89 8.74 -9.65
N SER A 92 -22.00 8.39 -8.72
CA SER A 92 -20.64 7.95 -9.02
C SER A 92 -20.64 6.64 -9.81
N ALA A 93 -21.47 5.67 -9.43
CA ALA A 93 -21.65 4.42 -10.17
C ALA A 93 -22.22 4.67 -11.59
N GLU A 94 -23.18 5.60 -11.73
CA GLU A 94 -23.67 6.04 -13.04
C GLU A 94 -22.55 6.68 -13.88
N ALA A 95 -21.70 7.50 -13.26
CA ALA A 95 -20.58 8.16 -13.93
C ALA A 95 -19.54 7.16 -14.44
N GLU A 96 -19.21 6.18 -13.60
CA GLU A 96 -18.31 5.08 -13.96
C GLU A 96 -18.87 4.27 -15.13
N ALA A 97 -20.15 3.89 -15.08
CA ALA A 97 -20.81 3.19 -16.18
C ALA A 97 -20.78 4.01 -17.49
N ASN A 98 -20.98 5.34 -17.41
CA ASN A 98 -20.88 6.25 -18.56
C ASN A 98 -19.44 6.34 -19.10
N ALA A 99 -18.43 6.41 -18.23
CA ALA A 99 -17.02 6.44 -18.62
C ALA A 99 -16.62 5.14 -19.34
N VAL A 100 -17.01 3.98 -18.79
CA VAL A 100 -16.82 2.67 -19.43
C VAL A 100 -17.51 2.64 -20.80
N ARG A 101 -18.74 3.15 -20.89
CA ARG A 101 -19.50 3.21 -22.14
C ARG A 101 -18.80 4.04 -23.22
N ILE A 102 -18.33 5.23 -22.87
CA ILE A 102 -17.61 6.13 -23.79
C ILE A 102 -16.29 5.51 -24.23
N ALA A 103 -15.54 4.89 -23.31
CA ALA A 103 -14.27 4.25 -23.61
C ALA A 103 -14.46 3.05 -24.57
N ALA A 104 -15.48 2.23 -24.35
CA ALA A 104 -15.86 1.12 -25.22
C ALA A 104 -16.16 1.60 -26.66
N ILE A 105 -17.02 2.60 -26.80
CA ILE A 105 -17.38 3.21 -28.09
C ILE A 105 -16.13 3.80 -28.78
N THR A 106 -15.27 4.47 -28.01
CA THR A 106 -14.04 5.07 -28.53
C THR A 106 -13.08 4.02 -29.07
N SER A 107 -12.87 2.92 -28.33
CA SER A 107 -12.04 1.80 -28.76
C SER A 107 -12.56 1.19 -30.06
N PHE A 108 -13.87 0.93 -30.15
CA PHE A 108 -14.53 0.44 -31.37
C PHE A 108 -14.31 1.37 -32.56
N ASN A 109 -14.58 2.67 -32.40
CA ASN A 109 -14.43 3.68 -33.45
C ASN A 109 -12.97 3.80 -33.94
N GLN A 110 -11.98 3.70 -33.05
CA GLN A 110 -10.56 3.73 -33.41
C GLN A 110 -10.15 2.54 -34.28
N LEU A 111 -10.65 1.33 -33.99
CA LEU A 111 -10.41 0.17 -34.84
C LEU A 111 -11.06 0.36 -36.21
N ALA A 112 -12.34 0.75 -36.25
CA ALA A 112 -13.06 0.99 -37.50
C ALA A 112 -12.33 2.00 -38.40
N GLN A 113 -11.78 3.07 -37.81
CA GLN A 113 -10.99 4.06 -38.54
C GLN A 113 -9.65 3.49 -39.04
N ARG A 114 -8.94 2.68 -38.24
CA ARG A 114 -7.70 2.00 -38.68
C ARG A 114 -7.96 1.07 -39.86
N GLU A 115 -9.00 0.25 -39.80
CA GLU A 115 -9.37 -0.69 -40.87
C GLU A 115 -9.77 0.06 -42.16
N ALA A 116 -10.53 1.16 -42.04
CA ALA A 116 -10.87 2.03 -43.17
C ALA A 116 -9.64 2.69 -43.81
N ASN A 117 -8.69 3.18 -43.00
CA ASN A 117 -7.46 3.82 -43.47
C ASN A 117 -6.50 2.81 -44.14
N ALA A 118 -6.40 1.59 -43.60
CA ALA A 118 -5.63 0.50 -44.20
C ALA A 118 -6.19 0.14 -45.58
N SER A 119 -7.52 0.14 -45.72
CA SER A 119 -8.22 -0.11 -46.98
C SER A 119 -8.00 0.97 -48.04
N GLN A 120 -7.72 2.23 -47.64
CA GLN A 120 -7.47 3.35 -48.57
C GLN A 120 -5.99 3.51 -48.99
N SER A 121 -5.04 3.01 -48.20
CA SER A 121 -3.60 3.28 -48.39
C SER A 121 -2.88 2.28 -49.31
N GLN A 122 -3.51 1.17 -49.71
CA GLN A 122 -2.92 0.17 -50.61
C GLN A 122 -3.80 -0.06 -51.84
N SER A 123 -3.46 0.61 -52.95
CA SER A 123 -3.91 0.14 -54.26
C SER A 123 -3.14 -1.14 -54.62
N SER A 124 -3.81 -2.29 -54.51
CA SER A 124 -3.39 -3.59 -55.09
C SER A 124 -2.32 -4.41 -54.35
N GLN A 125 -2.25 -4.35 -53.01
CA GLN A 125 -1.76 -5.50 -52.25
C GLN A 125 -2.98 -6.18 -51.63
N ASP A 126 -3.13 -7.48 -51.88
CA ASP A 126 -4.09 -8.33 -51.18
C ASP A 126 -3.89 -8.10 -49.68
N LEU A 127 -4.92 -7.53 -49.04
CA LEU A 127 -5.00 -7.46 -47.59
C LEU A 127 -4.70 -8.87 -47.06
N LEU A 128 -3.96 -8.96 -45.95
CA LEU A 128 -3.80 -10.21 -45.16
C LEU A 128 -5.16 -10.89 -44.81
N PHE A 129 -6.29 -10.22 -45.10
CA PHE A 129 -7.66 -10.70 -44.99
C PHE A 129 -8.54 -10.31 -46.22
N GLY A 130 -7.99 -10.24 -47.42
CA GLY A 130 -8.62 -9.62 -48.62
C GLY A 130 -9.92 -10.26 -49.13
N LYS A 131 -10.18 -11.53 -48.82
CA LYS A 131 -11.50 -12.16 -49.04
C LYS A 131 -12.48 -11.96 -47.87
N TRP A 132 -11.96 -11.72 -46.67
CA TRP A 132 -12.72 -11.61 -45.41
C TRP A 132 -13.17 -10.17 -45.12
N THR A 133 -12.49 -9.18 -45.68
CA THR A 133 -12.83 -7.74 -45.56
C THR A 133 -14.02 -7.32 -46.42
N THR A 134 -14.39 -8.08 -47.45
CA THR A 134 -15.43 -7.63 -48.41
C THR A 134 -16.87 -7.87 -47.97
N HIS A 135 -17.14 -8.69 -46.96
CA HIS A 135 -18.47 -8.81 -46.33
C HIS A 135 -18.59 -8.09 -44.98
N VAL A 136 -17.47 -7.76 -44.33
CA VAL A 136 -17.45 -7.00 -43.07
C VAL A 136 -17.44 -5.48 -43.28
N ASN A 137 -17.16 -5.00 -44.49
CA ASN A 137 -17.33 -3.59 -44.88
C ASN A 137 -18.79 -3.08 -44.85
N THR A 138 -19.73 -3.90 -44.38
CA THR A 138 -21.10 -3.53 -44.05
C THR A 138 -21.40 -3.52 -42.54
N VAL A 139 -20.39 -3.62 -41.67
CA VAL A 139 -20.48 -2.95 -40.37
C VAL A 139 -20.16 -1.49 -40.68
N VAL A 140 -21.19 -0.66 -40.56
CA VAL A 140 -21.29 0.67 -41.14
C VAL A 140 -20.07 1.50 -40.76
N ALA A 141 -19.49 2.21 -41.74
CA ALA A 141 -18.57 3.32 -41.51
C ALA A 141 -19.22 4.52 -40.77
N GLU A 142 -20.28 4.28 -40.00
CA GLU A 142 -20.90 5.22 -39.08
C GLU A 142 -20.20 5.05 -37.74
N THR A 143 -19.40 6.04 -37.36
CA THR A 143 -18.90 6.16 -36.00
C THR A 143 -20.08 6.16 -35.05
N ILE A 144 -20.10 5.25 -34.08
CA ILE A 144 -21.11 5.29 -33.02
C ILE A 144 -20.89 6.61 -32.27
N SER A 145 -21.95 7.41 -32.18
CA SER A 145 -21.89 8.67 -31.46
C SER A 145 -21.61 8.40 -29.98
N THR A 146 -20.64 9.12 -29.41
CA THR A 146 -20.36 9.14 -27.96
C THR A 146 -21.37 10.01 -27.19
N GLY A 147 -22.41 10.53 -27.85
CA GLY A 147 -23.35 11.51 -27.33
C GLY A 147 -23.43 12.77 -28.20
N GLU A 148 -24.42 13.62 -27.95
CA GLU A 148 -24.59 14.91 -28.62
C GLU A 148 -23.54 15.92 -28.10
N ALA A 149 -22.40 16.03 -28.78
CA ALA A 149 -21.52 17.18 -28.60
C ALA A 149 -22.09 18.38 -29.37
N TYR A 150 -22.62 19.37 -28.66
CA TYR A 150 -23.03 20.63 -29.27
C TYR A 150 -21.79 21.31 -29.85
N THR A 151 -21.69 21.34 -31.18
CA THR A 151 -20.55 21.97 -31.88
C THR A 151 -20.79 23.47 -32.14
N ALA A 152 -21.97 23.98 -31.80
CA ALA A 152 -22.37 25.38 -31.91
C ALA A 152 -23.50 25.69 -30.91
N GLU A 153 -23.65 26.98 -30.56
CA GLU A 153 -24.74 27.46 -29.70
C GLU A 153 -26.10 27.32 -30.41
N GLU A 154 -27.02 26.55 -29.82
CA GLU A 154 -28.39 26.39 -30.30
C GLU A 154 -29.35 27.32 -29.55
N THR A 155 -30.40 27.81 -30.22
CA THR A 155 -31.39 28.70 -29.61
C THR A 155 -32.81 28.29 -29.99
N THR A 156 -33.75 28.42 -29.05
CA THR A 156 -35.18 28.22 -29.27
C THR A 156 -35.94 29.54 -29.18
N ILE A 157 -37.16 29.58 -29.73
CA ILE A 157 -38.05 30.74 -29.64
C ILE A 157 -39.23 30.38 -28.74
N LEU A 158 -39.33 31.04 -27.60
CA LEU A 158 -40.43 30.88 -26.64
C LEU A 158 -41.76 31.39 -27.23
N GLU A 159 -42.90 30.94 -26.68
CA GLU A 159 -44.24 31.34 -27.15
C GLU A 159 -44.48 32.87 -27.11
N ASP A 160 -43.70 33.61 -26.32
CA ASP A 160 -43.73 35.07 -26.21
C ASP A 160 -42.80 35.81 -27.22
N GLY A 161 -42.04 35.05 -28.03
CA GLY A 161 -41.16 35.57 -29.08
C GLY A 161 -39.72 35.87 -28.63
N ARG A 162 -39.32 35.50 -27.41
CA ARG A 162 -37.93 35.60 -26.94
C ARG A 162 -37.07 34.46 -27.48
N ILE A 163 -35.82 34.77 -27.83
CA ILE A 163 -34.80 33.77 -28.21
C ILE A 163 -34.09 33.36 -26.92
N GLU A 164 -34.04 32.06 -26.64
CA GLU A 164 -33.37 31.48 -25.47
C GLU A 164 -32.33 30.46 -25.92
N THR A 165 -31.14 30.51 -25.33
CA THR A 165 -30.06 29.54 -25.57
C THR A 165 -30.47 28.18 -25.01
N LEU A 166 -30.35 27.13 -25.83
CA LEU A 166 -30.57 25.76 -25.40
C LEU A 166 -29.32 25.24 -24.70
N TYR A 167 -29.51 24.64 -23.53
CA TYR A 167 -28.44 24.02 -22.75
C TYR A 167 -28.50 22.50 -22.97
N PRO A 168 -27.34 21.82 -23.12
CA PRO A 168 -27.30 20.38 -23.24
C PRO A 168 -27.73 19.70 -21.93
N GLU A 169 -28.06 18.41 -21.99
CA GLU A 169 -28.05 17.58 -20.77
C GLU A 169 -26.66 17.56 -20.14
N ALA A 170 -26.59 17.34 -18.83
CA ALA A 170 -25.30 17.24 -18.14
C ALA A 170 -24.50 16.05 -18.68
N THR A 171 -23.22 16.26 -18.98
CA THR A 171 -22.35 15.19 -19.52
C THR A 171 -21.93 14.20 -18.44
N SER A 172 -21.70 14.69 -17.23
CA SER A 172 -21.45 13.86 -16.05
C SER A 172 -22.71 13.85 -15.17
N PRO A 173 -23.09 12.73 -14.54
CA PRO A 173 -24.18 12.70 -13.56
C PRO A 173 -23.80 13.33 -12.20
N ILE A 174 -22.50 13.61 -11.97
CA ILE A 174 -21.96 14.21 -10.75
C ILE A 174 -20.77 15.11 -11.08
N ASP A 175 -20.84 16.40 -10.70
CA ASP A 175 -19.75 17.35 -10.96
C ASP A 175 -19.26 18.06 -9.69
N ILE A 176 -20.19 18.44 -8.79
CA ILE A 176 -19.89 19.09 -7.52
C ILE A 176 -20.59 18.32 -6.40
N ILE A 177 -19.84 18.03 -5.34
CA ILE A 177 -20.36 17.42 -4.12
C ILE A 177 -20.06 18.31 -2.91
N MET A 178 -21.00 18.34 -1.97
CA MET A 178 -20.86 18.91 -0.65
C MET A 178 -20.24 17.89 0.31
N ILE A 179 -19.42 18.37 1.25
CA ILE A 179 -18.79 17.59 2.31
C ILE A 179 -19.14 18.24 3.64
N ALA A 180 -19.69 17.47 4.58
CA ALA A 180 -20.19 18.01 5.85
C ALA A 180 -19.15 18.01 6.98
N GLY A 181 -18.17 17.11 6.93
CA GLY A 181 -17.16 16.92 7.97
C GLY A 181 -16.10 15.92 7.53
N LYS A 182 -15.15 15.62 8.43
CA LYS A 182 -13.96 14.80 8.14
C LYS A 182 -14.30 13.38 7.69
N ASP A 183 -15.18 12.67 8.39
CA ASP A 183 -15.57 11.29 8.02
C ASP A 183 -16.07 11.18 6.58
N MET A 184 -16.88 12.15 6.15
CA MET A 184 -17.41 12.20 4.79
C MET A 184 -16.32 12.52 3.76
N TYR A 185 -15.36 13.38 4.11
CA TYR A 185 -14.19 13.65 3.27
C TYR A 185 -13.36 12.38 3.08
N ASP A 186 -13.00 11.72 4.18
CA ASP A 186 -12.16 10.52 4.17
C ASP A 186 -12.84 9.37 3.41
N TYR A 187 -14.14 9.19 3.61
CA TYR A 187 -14.94 8.24 2.85
C TYR A 187 -14.85 8.52 1.35
N PHE A 188 -15.19 9.74 0.90
CA PHE A 188 -15.17 10.06 -0.54
C PHE A 188 -13.75 10.04 -1.14
N ASP A 189 -12.72 10.37 -0.37
CA ASP A 189 -11.34 10.28 -0.84
C ASP A 189 -10.89 8.82 -1.00
N SER A 190 -11.26 7.94 -0.04
CA SER A 190 -10.99 6.50 -0.11
C SER A 190 -11.64 5.85 -1.34
N GLN A 191 -12.83 6.32 -1.73
CA GLN A 191 -13.53 5.87 -2.94
C GLN A 191 -12.98 6.52 -4.23
N GLY A 192 -12.05 7.48 -4.14
CA GLY A 192 -11.48 8.16 -5.30
C GLY A 192 -12.44 9.14 -5.99
N TYR A 193 -13.49 9.59 -5.29
CA TYR A 193 -14.49 10.49 -5.86
C TYR A 193 -14.03 11.94 -5.95
N LEU A 194 -12.94 12.33 -5.25
CA LEU A 194 -12.48 13.71 -5.14
C LEU A 194 -11.38 14.03 -6.16
N LEU A 195 -11.54 15.11 -6.93
CA LEU A 195 -10.55 15.60 -7.88
C LEU A 195 -9.50 16.50 -7.19
N SER A 196 -8.22 16.24 -7.43
CA SER A 196 -7.14 17.17 -7.05
C SER A 196 -7.26 18.50 -7.80
N ILE A 197 -7.41 19.60 -7.06
CA ILE A 197 -7.60 20.96 -7.61
C ILE A 197 -6.44 21.90 -7.22
N GLN A 198 -5.47 21.43 -6.44
CA GLN A 198 -4.35 22.20 -5.92
C GLN A 198 -3.65 23.05 -6.99
N LYS A 199 -3.29 22.43 -8.11
CA LYS A 199 -2.59 23.10 -9.23
C LYS A 199 -3.45 24.17 -9.92
N THR A 200 -4.75 23.92 -10.03
CA THR A 200 -5.70 24.84 -10.67
C THR A 200 -5.95 26.07 -9.80
N LEU A 201 -5.95 25.91 -8.47
CA LEU A 201 -6.03 27.01 -7.50
C LEU A 201 -4.81 27.94 -7.50
N GLU A 202 -3.63 27.42 -7.83
CA GLU A 202 -2.40 28.22 -7.92
C GLU A 202 -2.37 29.14 -9.15
N THR A 203 -3.10 28.79 -10.21
CA THR A 203 -2.96 29.40 -11.54
C THR A 203 -4.17 30.23 -11.96
N ASP A 204 -5.39 29.67 -11.93
CA ASP A 204 -6.57 30.25 -12.59
C ASP A 204 -7.67 30.74 -11.62
N PHE A 205 -7.82 30.12 -10.44
CA PHE A 205 -8.89 30.43 -9.45
C PHE A 205 -8.37 31.10 -8.18
N THR A 206 -7.52 32.12 -8.34
CA THR A 206 -6.85 32.80 -7.23
C THR A 206 -7.77 33.55 -6.25
N LYS A 207 -9.07 33.73 -6.57
CA LYS A 207 -10.02 34.40 -5.65
C LYS A 207 -10.34 33.58 -4.42
N PHE A 208 -10.28 32.25 -4.47
CA PHE A 208 -10.49 31.43 -3.27
C PHE A 208 -9.54 31.86 -2.15
N ARG A 209 -8.26 32.07 -2.45
CA ARG A 209 -7.25 32.58 -1.50
C ARG A 209 -7.47 34.04 -1.04
N GLN A 210 -8.37 34.78 -1.69
CA GLN A 210 -8.73 36.15 -1.27
C GLN A 210 -9.99 36.17 -0.39
N TYR A 211 -10.87 35.18 -0.53
CA TYR A 211 -12.18 35.12 0.13
C TYR A 211 -12.27 34.07 1.23
N ILE A 212 -11.37 33.09 1.24
CA ILE A 212 -11.24 32.04 2.26
C ILE A 212 -10.04 32.38 3.13
N TYR A 213 -10.19 32.23 4.45
CA TYR A 213 -9.10 32.49 5.38
C TYR A 213 -7.94 31.50 5.12
N PRO A 214 -6.66 31.95 5.09
CA PRO A 214 -5.55 31.11 4.67
C PRO A 214 -5.42 29.78 5.43
N THR A 215 -5.65 29.81 6.75
CA THR A 215 -5.61 28.63 7.63
C THR A 215 -6.40 27.45 7.10
N PHE A 216 -7.61 27.65 6.55
CA PHE A 216 -8.39 26.55 5.99
C PHE A 216 -7.65 25.78 4.89
N LEU A 217 -7.04 26.49 3.93
CA LEU A 217 -6.35 25.84 2.80
C LEU A 217 -4.94 25.35 3.19
N GLU A 218 -4.27 26.07 4.09
CA GLU A 218 -2.93 25.72 4.58
C GLU A 218 -2.98 24.44 5.44
N GLU A 219 -3.91 24.37 6.40
CA GLU A 219 -4.06 23.20 7.26
C GLU A 219 -4.66 22.00 6.52
N LEU A 220 -5.64 22.20 5.63
CA LEU A 220 -6.17 21.11 4.79
C LEU A 220 -5.07 20.43 3.97
N GLN A 221 -4.16 21.22 3.39
CA GLN A 221 -3.01 20.70 2.66
C GLN A 221 -2.01 20.00 3.58
N ALA A 222 -1.77 20.53 4.79
CA ALA A 222 -0.86 19.93 5.75
C ALA A 222 -1.36 18.56 6.24
N ILE A 223 -2.66 18.44 6.46
CA ILE A 223 -3.34 17.22 6.95
C ILE A 223 -3.41 16.16 5.85
N THR A 224 -3.92 16.53 4.66
CA THR A 224 -4.26 15.56 3.62
C THR A 224 -3.18 15.39 2.54
N GLY A 225 -2.16 16.24 2.52
CA GLY A 225 -1.08 16.24 1.52
C GLY A 225 -1.45 16.81 0.15
N ASP A 226 -2.73 17.05 -0.14
CA ASP A 226 -3.26 17.60 -1.39
C ASP A 226 -4.42 18.58 -1.09
N ILE A 227 -4.94 19.28 -2.11
CA ILE A 227 -6.19 20.04 -1.97
C ILE A 227 -7.19 19.49 -2.97
N LYS A 228 -8.16 18.73 -2.48
CA LYS A 228 -9.22 18.09 -3.27
C LYS A 228 -10.61 18.68 -3.05
N ALA A 229 -10.73 19.60 -2.09
CA ALA A 229 -11.97 20.30 -1.78
C ALA A 229 -11.73 21.77 -1.43
N ILE A 230 -12.75 22.60 -1.64
CA ILE A 230 -12.79 24.01 -1.27
C ILE A 230 -13.53 24.13 0.06
N PRO A 231 -12.84 24.43 1.17
CA PRO A 231 -13.49 24.67 2.44
C PRO A 231 -14.34 25.94 2.37
N ASN A 232 -15.52 25.90 2.99
CA ASN A 232 -16.36 27.07 3.13
C ASN A 232 -15.76 27.96 4.20
N ASN A 233 -15.71 29.28 3.97
CA ASN A 233 -15.15 30.17 4.97
C ASN A 233 -16.17 30.41 6.10
N HIS A 234 -15.86 29.99 7.32
CA HIS A 234 -16.67 30.17 8.54
C HIS A 234 -15.79 30.50 9.77
N LEU A 235 -16.37 30.44 10.97
CA LEU A 235 -15.67 30.65 12.23
C LEU A 235 -14.67 29.51 12.46
N LEU A 236 -13.40 29.84 12.72
CA LEU A 236 -12.29 28.88 12.86
C LEU A 236 -12.09 28.36 14.28
N GLY A 237 -12.64 29.04 15.27
CA GLY A 237 -12.52 28.67 16.68
C GLY A 237 -13.25 29.67 17.55
N GLU A 238 -13.41 29.33 18.83
CA GLU A 238 -14.21 30.10 19.78
C GLU A 238 -13.41 30.46 21.03
N TYR A 239 -13.66 31.65 21.57
CA TYR A 239 -13.17 32.00 22.90
C TYR A 239 -13.97 31.24 23.96
N THR A 240 -13.33 30.93 25.08
CA THR A 240 -14.04 30.56 26.31
C THR A 240 -14.17 31.80 27.20
N TYR A 241 -15.40 32.23 27.46
CA TYR A 241 -15.74 33.38 28.28
C TYR A 241 -16.30 32.99 29.63
N LEU A 242 -15.91 33.72 30.66
CA LEU A 242 -16.55 33.77 31.96
C LEU A 242 -17.52 34.95 32.01
N LEU A 243 -18.78 34.67 32.34
CA LEU A 243 -19.82 35.67 32.61
C LEU A 243 -20.11 35.71 34.10
N VAL A 244 -20.01 36.89 34.71
CA VAL A 244 -20.31 37.11 36.14
C VAL A 244 -21.36 38.21 36.29
N ASP A 245 -22.48 37.93 36.96
CA ASP A 245 -23.57 38.91 37.15
C ASP A 245 -23.03 40.19 37.83
N LYS A 246 -23.19 41.35 37.17
CA LYS A 246 -22.65 42.61 37.69
C LYS A 246 -23.27 43.04 39.00
N THR A 247 -24.57 42.80 39.16
CA THR A 247 -25.30 43.20 40.37
C THR A 247 -24.76 42.45 41.57
N LEU A 248 -24.43 41.18 41.40
CA LEU A 248 -23.85 40.32 42.42
C LEU A 248 -22.36 40.61 42.64
N ALA A 249 -21.57 40.74 41.58
CA ALA A 249 -20.15 41.09 41.69
C ALA A 249 -19.94 42.44 42.42
N ASP A 250 -20.68 43.48 42.03
CA ASP A 250 -20.61 44.80 42.67
C ASP A 250 -21.12 44.78 44.12
N LYS A 251 -22.12 43.95 44.42
CA LYS A 251 -22.68 43.79 45.78
C LYS A 251 -21.68 43.17 46.74
N TYR A 252 -20.83 42.28 46.24
CA TYR A 252 -19.85 41.53 47.02
C TYR A 252 -18.40 42.02 46.83
N ASP A 253 -18.18 43.09 46.07
CA ASP A 253 -16.86 43.67 45.78
C ASP A 253 -15.89 42.66 45.13
N PHE A 254 -16.42 41.83 44.22
CA PHE A 254 -15.66 40.80 43.52
C PHE A 254 -14.94 41.38 42.29
N ASP A 255 -13.61 41.17 42.21
CA ASP A 255 -12.77 41.65 41.12
C ASP A 255 -12.66 40.60 40.01
N VAL A 256 -13.54 40.72 39.00
CA VAL A 256 -13.62 39.78 37.87
C VAL A 256 -12.35 39.83 36.99
N ASP A 257 -11.67 40.97 36.92
CA ASP A 257 -10.46 41.11 36.09
C ASP A 257 -9.30 40.26 36.62
N ALA A 258 -9.30 39.97 37.93
CA ALA A 258 -8.28 39.17 38.61
C ALA A 258 -8.51 37.65 38.49
N VAL A 259 -9.58 37.22 37.82
CA VAL A 259 -9.87 35.79 37.58
C VAL A 259 -9.09 35.31 36.38
N ASP A 260 -8.21 34.33 36.59
CA ASP A 260 -7.42 33.68 35.54
C ASP A 260 -7.77 32.18 35.43
N SER A 261 -8.40 31.60 36.44
CA SER A 261 -8.86 30.20 36.48
C SER A 261 -10.18 30.05 37.23
N TYR A 262 -10.81 28.88 37.18
CA TYR A 262 -12.05 28.65 37.92
C TYR A 262 -11.88 28.69 39.45
N ASP A 263 -10.71 28.35 39.99
CA ASP A 263 -10.44 28.36 41.45
C ASP A 263 -10.55 29.77 42.06
N ASP A 264 -10.23 30.80 41.27
CA ASP A 264 -10.31 32.20 41.72
C ASP A 264 -11.76 32.61 42.08
N LEU A 265 -12.77 31.89 41.59
CA LEU A 265 -14.19 32.13 41.88
C LEU A 265 -14.56 31.78 43.33
N ASP A 266 -13.88 30.80 43.93
CA ASP A 266 -14.12 30.35 45.30
C ASP A 266 -12.95 30.62 46.26
N THR A 267 -12.00 31.45 45.84
CA THR A 267 -10.88 31.90 46.68
C THR A 267 -11.31 33.03 47.63
N ALA A 268 -10.86 32.98 48.90
CA ALA A 268 -11.14 34.00 49.90
C ALA A 268 -9.89 34.47 50.66
N ALA A 269 -9.84 35.76 51.02
CA ALA A 269 -8.81 36.27 51.92
C ALA A 269 -8.97 35.70 53.34
N GLU A 270 -7.87 35.63 54.12
CA GLU A 270 -7.90 35.08 55.49
C GLU A 270 -8.99 35.73 56.37
N GLY A 271 -10.05 34.97 56.64
CA GLY A 271 -11.16 35.38 57.51
C GLY A 271 -12.39 35.96 56.78
N GLU A 272 -12.41 35.93 55.45
CA GLU A 272 -13.55 36.31 54.60
C GLU A 272 -14.21 35.08 53.95
N GLU A 273 -15.44 35.22 53.48
CA GLU A 273 -16.13 34.17 52.69
C GLU A 273 -15.85 34.41 51.20
N SER A 274 -15.71 33.35 50.42
CA SER A 274 -15.48 33.42 48.97
C SER A 274 -16.74 33.89 48.21
N PHE A 275 -16.58 34.28 46.95
CA PHE A 275 -17.68 34.81 46.15
C PHE A 275 -18.82 33.78 45.98
N LEU A 276 -18.52 32.58 45.47
CA LEU A 276 -19.54 31.54 45.27
C LEU A 276 -20.22 31.09 46.58
N SER A 277 -19.46 30.98 47.67
CA SER A 277 -20.01 30.69 49.00
C SER A 277 -20.99 31.77 49.49
N GLN A 278 -20.65 33.06 49.29
CA GLN A 278 -21.53 34.16 49.64
C GLN A 278 -22.82 34.14 48.82
N ILE A 279 -22.75 33.83 47.52
CA ILE A 279 -23.94 33.67 46.67
C ILE A 279 -24.81 32.52 47.19
N LYS A 280 -24.23 31.33 47.39
CA LYS A 280 -24.97 30.13 47.82
C LYS A 280 -25.71 30.34 49.15
N GLN A 281 -25.14 31.11 50.06
CA GLN A 281 -25.72 31.33 51.39
C GLN A 281 -26.78 32.44 51.41
N ASN A 282 -26.62 33.49 50.60
CA ASN A 282 -27.36 34.74 50.77
C ASN A 282 -28.32 35.06 49.62
N GLU A 283 -28.11 34.50 48.44
CA GLU A 283 -28.90 34.77 47.24
C GLU A 283 -29.70 33.54 46.82
N ASP A 284 -30.79 33.80 46.10
CA ASP A 284 -31.67 32.76 45.55
C ASP A 284 -31.42 32.61 44.05
N VAL A 285 -30.17 32.27 43.71
CA VAL A 285 -29.66 32.03 42.35
C VAL A 285 -28.72 30.81 42.36
N ILE A 286 -28.46 30.23 41.20
CA ILE A 286 -27.45 29.18 41.03
C ILE A 286 -26.06 29.84 41.07
N PRO A 287 -25.15 29.49 42.00
CA PRO A 287 -23.80 30.08 42.02
C PRO A 287 -23.06 29.92 40.68
N MET A 288 -23.10 28.73 40.08
CA MET A 288 -22.50 28.45 38.78
C MET A 288 -23.45 27.61 37.91
N ALA A 289 -23.76 28.09 36.70
CA ALA A 289 -24.84 27.51 35.89
C ALA A 289 -24.54 26.12 35.32
N THR A 290 -23.28 25.86 34.96
CA THR A 290 -22.83 24.66 34.25
C THR A 290 -21.49 24.21 34.81
N VAL A 291 -21.20 22.92 34.69
CA VAL A 291 -19.85 22.37 34.90
C VAL A 291 -19.04 22.68 33.64
N PRO A 292 -18.04 23.57 33.67
CA PRO A 292 -17.25 23.91 32.50
C PRO A 292 -16.19 22.86 32.21
N ASP A 293 -15.74 22.79 30.96
CA ASP A 293 -14.59 21.96 30.57
C ASP A 293 -13.28 22.52 31.15
N ALA A 294 -12.28 21.64 31.27
CA ALA A 294 -10.92 22.00 31.67
C ALA A 294 -10.28 22.94 30.64
N LEU A 295 -9.78 24.08 31.11
CA LEU A 295 -9.08 25.05 30.25
C LEU A 295 -7.74 24.48 29.77
N GLY A 296 -7.46 24.63 28.48
CA GLY A 296 -6.18 24.25 27.90
C GLY A 296 -5.92 22.75 27.79
N ILE A 297 -6.91 21.88 28.00
CA ILE A 297 -6.73 20.42 27.88
C ILE A 297 -7.18 19.96 26.50
N TYR A 298 -6.27 19.29 25.78
CA TYR A 298 -6.54 18.68 24.48
C TYR A 298 -6.16 17.20 24.51
N GLN A 299 -7.00 16.36 23.92
CA GLN A 299 -6.74 14.92 23.74
C GLN A 299 -6.26 14.64 22.32
N TYR A 300 -5.32 13.70 22.18
CA TYR A 300 -4.76 13.34 20.87
C TYR A 300 -5.67 12.36 20.13
N PHE A 301 -6.18 11.37 20.85
CA PHE A 301 -7.11 10.37 20.36
C PHE A 301 -8.52 10.68 20.85
N GLU A 302 -9.53 10.24 20.10
CA GLU A 302 -10.92 10.28 20.52
C GLU A 302 -11.28 9.07 21.42
N ASP A 303 -12.56 8.94 21.79
CA ASP A 303 -13.16 7.72 22.36
C ASP A 303 -12.57 7.17 23.67
N GLY A 304 -11.97 8.03 24.51
CA GLY A 304 -11.58 7.66 25.87
C GLY A 304 -10.18 7.06 26.00
N ILE A 305 -9.31 7.30 25.02
CA ILE A 305 -7.87 7.06 25.16
C ILE A 305 -7.21 8.25 25.89
N ALA A 306 -6.53 7.98 27.01
CA ALA A 306 -6.07 9.00 27.94
C ALA A 306 -4.73 9.66 27.53
N VAL A 307 -4.51 9.94 26.24
CA VAL A 307 -3.33 10.67 25.75
C VAL A 307 -3.73 12.11 25.47
N GLY A 308 -3.04 13.06 26.10
CA GLY A 308 -3.39 14.46 25.96
C GLY A 308 -2.28 15.41 26.32
N THR A 309 -2.59 16.71 26.33
CA THR A 309 -1.62 17.75 26.66
C THR A 309 -2.30 18.93 27.35
N TYR A 310 -1.51 19.67 28.13
CA TYR A 310 -1.87 21.00 28.58
C TYR A 310 -1.24 22.02 27.63
N PHE A 311 -2.10 22.87 27.09
CA PHE A 311 -1.79 23.95 26.18
C PHE A 311 -2.22 25.25 26.83
N ASP A 312 -1.34 26.26 26.88
CA ASP A 312 -1.65 27.50 27.57
C ASP A 312 -2.93 28.15 26.99
N PRO A 313 -3.97 28.39 27.79
CA PRO A 313 -5.27 28.80 27.26
C PRO A 313 -5.26 30.20 26.65
N LEU A 314 -4.28 31.05 26.98
CA LEU A 314 -4.20 32.40 26.43
C LEU A 314 -3.16 32.52 25.33
N TYR A 315 -2.00 31.88 25.47
CA TYR A 315 -0.89 32.04 24.53
C TYR A 315 -0.70 30.87 23.57
N GLY A 316 -1.25 29.69 23.90
CA GLY A 316 -1.01 28.46 23.16
C GLY A 316 0.48 28.13 23.06
N PHE A 317 0.94 27.65 21.91
CA PHE A 317 2.35 27.49 21.58
C PHE A 317 2.91 28.81 21.04
N ASP A 318 3.69 29.53 21.85
CA ASP A 318 4.37 30.75 21.42
C ASP A 318 5.79 30.82 21.99
N THR A 319 6.77 30.71 21.10
CA THR A 319 8.20 30.83 21.43
C THR A 319 8.59 32.18 22.07
N ASN A 320 7.86 33.27 21.81
CA ASN A 320 8.12 34.59 22.39
C ASN A 320 7.59 34.71 23.80
N GLU A 321 6.41 34.13 24.06
CA GLU A 321 5.81 34.07 25.40
C GLU A 321 6.43 32.93 26.24
N GLY A 322 7.22 32.06 25.60
CA GLY A 322 7.91 30.95 26.23
C GLY A 322 6.96 29.81 26.62
N THR A 323 5.83 29.72 25.93
CA THR A 323 4.82 28.68 26.12
C THR A 323 5.05 27.54 25.12
N ASP A 324 4.94 26.32 25.64
CA ASP A 324 5.16 25.07 24.92
C ASP A 324 4.24 24.01 25.53
N PHE A 325 4.05 22.88 24.84
CA PHE A 325 3.23 21.78 25.33
C PHE A 325 3.97 20.45 25.26
N THR A 326 3.54 19.53 26.11
CA THR A 326 4.12 18.18 26.28
C THR A 326 3.02 17.15 26.16
N ILE A 327 3.22 16.17 25.27
CA ILE A 327 2.31 15.05 25.08
C ILE A 327 2.48 14.08 26.25
N GLN A 328 1.38 13.97 26.98
CA GLN A 328 1.13 13.40 28.29
C GLN A 328 0.39 12.07 28.37
N ASN A 329 0.49 11.38 29.51
CA ASN A 329 -0.71 10.77 30.10
C ASN A 329 -1.67 11.89 30.56
N LEU A 330 -2.92 11.88 30.12
CA LEU A 330 -3.94 12.87 30.46
C LEU A 330 -4.11 12.99 31.99
N PHE A 331 -4.12 11.86 32.70
CA PHE A 331 -4.25 11.84 34.16
C PHE A 331 -2.98 12.32 34.87
N SER A 332 -1.82 12.44 34.21
CA SER A 332 -0.62 13.01 34.84
C SER A 332 -0.51 14.53 34.68
N ILE A 333 -1.44 15.15 33.93
CA ILE A 333 -1.50 16.60 33.74
C ILE A 333 -2.06 17.25 35.01
N PRO A 334 -1.28 18.09 35.72
CA PRO A 334 -1.72 18.73 36.95
C PRO A 334 -2.99 19.56 36.77
N GLN A 335 -3.08 20.34 35.69
CA GLN A 335 -4.22 21.20 35.40
C GLN A 335 -5.51 20.43 35.16
N TYR A 336 -5.41 19.22 34.60
CA TYR A 336 -6.56 18.35 34.42
C TYR A 336 -7.04 17.76 35.75
N GLN A 337 -6.11 17.25 36.58
CA GLN A 337 -6.45 16.75 37.91
C GLN A 337 -7.06 17.83 38.79
N GLU A 338 -6.43 19.01 38.85
CA GLU A 338 -6.89 20.15 39.63
C GLU A 338 -8.29 20.59 39.20
N HIS A 339 -8.56 20.61 37.89
CA HIS A 339 -9.88 20.93 37.37
C HIS A 339 -10.94 19.93 37.84
N LEU A 340 -10.70 18.62 37.68
CA LEU A 340 -11.66 17.58 38.08
C LEU A 340 -11.97 17.63 39.59
N LEU A 341 -10.94 17.80 40.43
CA LEU A 341 -11.10 17.94 41.87
C LEU A 341 -11.86 19.20 42.27
N LEU A 342 -11.60 20.32 41.58
CA LEU A 342 -12.32 21.57 41.81
C LEU A 342 -13.81 21.41 41.46
N MET A 343 -14.13 20.73 40.36
CA MET A 343 -15.52 20.51 39.95
C MET A 343 -16.27 19.60 40.94
N GLU A 344 -15.63 18.54 41.44
CA GLU A 344 -16.18 17.69 42.51
C GLU A 344 -16.42 18.51 43.79
N GLU A 345 -15.45 19.33 44.21
CA GLU A 345 -15.60 20.22 45.38
C GLU A 345 -16.77 21.20 45.20
N TYR A 346 -16.96 21.76 44.00
CA TYR A 346 -18.05 22.67 43.68
C TYR A 346 -19.41 21.96 43.70
N GLU A 347 -19.46 20.71 43.26
CA GLU A 347 -20.64 19.87 43.33
C GLU A 347 -21.01 19.53 44.78
N GLU A 348 -20.04 19.14 45.62
CA GLU A 348 -20.26 18.87 47.05
C GLU A 348 -20.76 20.10 47.82
N LYS A 349 -20.24 21.29 47.47
CA LYS A 349 -20.72 22.58 48.00
C LYS A 349 -22.08 23.00 47.42
N GLY A 350 -22.56 22.29 46.41
CA GLY A 350 -23.84 22.51 45.75
C GLY A 350 -23.88 23.79 44.90
N TYR A 351 -22.76 24.21 44.32
CA TYR A 351 -22.66 25.43 43.50
C TYR A 351 -23.39 25.35 42.17
N PHE A 352 -23.65 24.15 41.66
CA PHE A 352 -24.47 23.92 40.45
C PHE A 352 -25.98 23.84 40.73
N SER A 353 -26.42 24.24 41.93
CA SER A 353 -27.85 24.22 42.31
C SER A 353 -28.28 25.46 43.07
N ALA A 354 -29.52 25.89 42.84
CA ALA A 354 -30.15 26.97 43.61
C ALA A 354 -30.92 26.45 44.84
N SER A 355 -31.33 27.38 45.71
CA SER A 355 -32.16 27.09 46.89
C SER A 355 -33.65 26.93 46.57
N SER A 356 -34.08 27.49 45.44
CA SER A 356 -35.43 27.42 44.87
C SER A 356 -35.38 26.95 43.41
N ASP A 357 -36.54 26.71 42.80
CA ASP A 357 -36.67 26.41 41.37
C ASP A 357 -36.50 27.70 40.54
N THR A 358 -35.28 28.22 40.45
CA THR A 358 -34.89 29.38 39.62
C THR A 358 -33.89 28.95 38.54
N ASP A 359 -33.90 29.66 37.41
CA ASP A 359 -32.93 29.51 36.32
C ASP A 359 -31.87 30.64 36.32
N GLU A 360 -31.97 31.59 37.26
CA GLU A 360 -31.00 32.69 37.41
C GLU A 360 -29.69 32.18 38.01
N TYR A 361 -28.55 32.64 37.50
CA TYR A 361 -27.22 32.23 37.93
C TYR A 361 -26.29 33.43 38.18
N ALA A 362 -25.29 33.24 39.05
CA ALA A 362 -24.27 34.26 39.32
C ALA A 362 -23.09 34.19 38.35
N VAL A 363 -22.65 32.97 38.00
CA VAL A 363 -21.54 32.72 37.09
C VAL A 363 -21.94 31.68 36.04
N THR A 364 -21.50 31.86 34.80
CA THR A 364 -21.52 30.80 33.78
C THR A 364 -20.29 30.92 32.88
N VAL A 365 -19.97 29.83 32.18
CA VAL A 365 -18.91 29.77 31.19
C VAL A 365 -19.55 29.44 29.86
N ILE A 366 -19.24 30.22 28.83
CA ILE A 366 -19.77 30.03 27.48
C ILE A 366 -18.64 30.07 26.45
N LYS A 367 -18.80 29.31 25.36
CA LYS A 367 -17.97 29.45 24.16
C LYS A 367 -18.66 30.39 23.17
N GLY A 368 -17.88 31.18 22.44
CA GLY A 368 -18.43 32.04 21.40
C GLY A 368 -17.41 32.92 20.68
N ASP A 369 -17.91 33.74 19.76
CA ASP A 369 -17.11 34.70 19.00
C ASP A 369 -16.89 36.02 19.76
N ALA A 370 -16.26 37.00 19.10
CA ALA A 370 -15.99 38.32 19.68
C ALA A 370 -17.25 39.16 19.98
N SER A 371 -18.47 38.69 19.69
CA SER A 371 -19.72 39.40 19.98
C SER A 371 -20.16 39.26 21.44
N VAL A 372 -19.69 38.23 22.15
CA VAL A 372 -20.11 37.91 23.52
C VAL A 372 -19.97 39.10 24.49
N PRO A 373 -18.87 39.87 24.51
CA PRO A 373 -18.75 41.05 25.37
C PRO A 373 -19.83 42.12 25.09
N ASP A 374 -20.27 42.28 23.85
CA ASP A 374 -21.30 43.26 23.49
C ASP A 374 -22.72 42.73 23.75
N GLU A 375 -22.93 41.41 23.63
CA GLU A 375 -24.22 40.76 23.90
C GLU A 375 -24.55 40.70 25.40
N TYR A 376 -23.57 40.32 26.23
CA TYR A 376 -23.77 40.08 27.66
C TYR A 376 -23.25 41.22 28.55
N GLY A 377 -22.44 42.12 27.99
CA GLY A 377 -21.72 43.16 28.72
C GLY A 377 -22.58 44.22 29.40
N ASP A 378 -23.89 44.25 29.20
CA ASP A 378 -24.79 45.13 29.97
C ASP A 378 -25.11 44.53 31.35
N GLU A 379 -25.40 43.23 31.41
CA GLU A 379 -25.86 42.51 32.61
C GLU A 379 -24.70 41.78 33.33
N TYR A 380 -23.68 41.36 32.60
CA TYR A 380 -22.56 40.55 33.09
C TYR A 380 -21.21 41.25 32.89
N TYR A 381 -20.26 41.02 33.80
CA TYR A 381 -18.84 41.19 33.51
C TYR A 381 -18.40 40.00 32.66
N VAL A 382 -17.75 40.28 31.53
CA VAL A 382 -17.30 39.29 30.55
C VAL A 382 -15.78 39.25 30.54
N LYS A 383 -15.20 38.09 30.85
CA LYS A 383 -13.75 37.86 30.91
C LYS A 383 -13.37 36.70 29.99
N VAL A 384 -12.34 36.88 29.17
CA VAL A 384 -11.76 35.77 28.38
C VAL A 384 -10.91 34.90 29.31
N LEU A 385 -11.19 33.59 29.31
CA LEU A 385 -10.38 32.58 29.99
C LEU A 385 -9.52 31.78 29.02
N GLN A 386 -9.98 31.59 27.78
CA GLN A 386 -9.23 30.91 26.72
C GLN A 386 -9.43 31.62 25.38
N ASN A 387 -8.34 31.78 24.63
CA ASN A 387 -8.34 32.28 23.26
C ASN A 387 -8.83 31.21 22.27
N PRO A 388 -9.33 31.60 21.09
CA PRO A 388 -9.78 30.67 20.09
C PRO A 388 -8.61 29.87 19.52
N PHE A 389 -8.76 28.55 19.51
CA PHE A 389 -7.82 27.66 18.84
C PHE A 389 -8.56 26.85 17.77
N VAL A 390 -7.91 26.69 16.62
CA VAL A 390 -8.47 25.93 15.49
C VAL A 390 -8.26 24.44 15.75
N GLU A 391 -9.33 23.67 15.61
CA GLU A 391 -9.34 22.21 15.74
C GLU A 391 -9.50 21.56 14.36
N ILE A 392 -9.13 20.28 14.26
CA ILE A 392 -9.08 19.57 12.97
C ILE A 392 -10.45 19.52 12.29
N ASP A 393 -11.51 19.24 13.07
CA ASP A 393 -12.87 19.11 12.55
C ASP A 393 -13.36 20.42 11.93
N THR A 394 -12.96 21.56 12.49
CA THR A 394 -13.31 22.87 11.97
C THR A 394 -12.77 23.10 10.55
N ILE A 395 -11.67 22.46 10.15
CA ILE A 395 -11.12 22.58 8.79
C ILE A 395 -11.99 21.86 7.76
N PHE A 396 -12.60 20.74 8.14
CA PHE A 396 -13.42 19.90 7.27
C PHE A 396 -14.92 20.19 7.36
N GLU A 397 -15.33 21.03 8.32
CA GLU A 397 -16.73 21.43 8.50
C GLU A 397 -17.22 22.26 7.29
N GLY A 398 -18.01 21.64 6.42
CA GLY A 398 -18.56 22.32 5.25
C GLY A 398 -17.54 22.64 4.16
N MET A 399 -17.50 21.79 3.14
CA MET A 399 -16.67 21.99 1.95
C MET A 399 -17.46 21.68 0.68
N PHE A 400 -16.91 22.10 -0.45
CA PHE A 400 -17.32 21.60 -1.77
C PHE A 400 -16.14 20.99 -2.50
N ALA A 401 -16.30 19.76 -2.97
CA ALA A 401 -15.34 19.12 -3.85
C ALA A 401 -15.85 19.05 -5.29
N VAL A 402 -14.89 19.01 -6.22
CA VAL A 402 -15.17 18.67 -7.61
C VAL A 402 -15.01 17.16 -7.75
N SER A 403 -16.00 16.50 -8.34
CA SER A 403 -15.92 15.05 -8.55
C SER A 403 -14.80 14.70 -9.53
N SER A 404 -14.09 13.60 -9.29
CA SER A 404 -13.11 13.01 -10.23
C SER A 404 -13.75 12.63 -11.58
N TYR A 405 -15.07 12.46 -11.61
CA TYR A 405 -15.86 12.19 -12.82
C TYR A 405 -16.37 13.45 -13.55
N THR A 406 -16.05 14.66 -13.07
CA THR A 406 -16.49 15.90 -13.72
C THR A 406 -16.11 15.92 -15.20
N SER A 407 -17.03 16.40 -16.02
CA SER A 407 -16.76 16.62 -17.46
C SER A 407 -16.06 17.96 -17.73
N ASP A 408 -16.10 18.88 -16.78
CA ASP A 408 -15.56 20.24 -16.92
C ASP A 408 -15.16 20.84 -15.55
N GLU A 409 -13.93 20.53 -15.13
CA GLU A 409 -13.31 21.05 -13.89
C GLU A 409 -13.43 22.58 -13.78
N ASN A 410 -13.17 23.32 -14.87
CA ASN A 410 -13.17 24.77 -14.85
C ASN A 410 -14.57 25.34 -14.62
N ARG A 411 -15.62 24.75 -15.21
CA ARG A 411 -16.99 25.19 -14.94
C ARG A 411 -17.43 24.85 -13.53
N SER A 412 -17.08 23.68 -13.01
CA SER A 412 -17.36 23.32 -11.61
C SER A 412 -16.72 24.35 -10.66
N LEU A 413 -15.44 24.64 -10.84
CA LEU A 413 -14.73 25.64 -10.03
C LEU A 413 -15.28 27.07 -10.19
N GLN A 414 -15.79 27.45 -11.37
CA GLN A 414 -16.47 28.75 -11.57
C GLN A 414 -17.75 28.86 -10.72
N ILE A 415 -18.52 27.79 -10.62
CA ILE A 415 -19.72 27.76 -9.78
C ILE A 415 -19.33 27.78 -8.30
N LEU A 416 -18.30 27.05 -7.89
CA LEU A 416 -17.79 27.10 -6.52
C LEU A 416 -17.22 28.48 -6.15
N GLU A 417 -16.52 29.15 -7.07
CA GLU A 417 -16.03 30.52 -6.88
C GLU A 417 -17.22 31.47 -6.72
N MET A 418 -18.27 31.30 -7.53
CA MET A 418 -19.50 32.10 -7.43
C MET A 418 -20.20 31.91 -6.08
N ILE A 419 -20.35 30.68 -5.59
CA ILE A 419 -20.93 30.37 -4.27
C ILE A 419 -20.14 31.06 -3.15
N ASN A 420 -18.81 31.09 -3.24
CA ASN A 420 -17.95 31.64 -2.21
C ASN A 420 -17.67 33.15 -2.30
N THR A 421 -18.07 33.80 -3.39
CA THR A 421 -17.74 35.23 -3.64
C THR A 421 -18.93 36.12 -3.97
N ASP A 422 -20.12 35.57 -4.23
CA ASP A 422 -21.32 36.34 -4.56
C ASP A 422 -22.40 36.22 -3.48
N SER A 423 -22.78 37.37 -2.93
CA SER A 423 -23.79 37.45 -1.87
C SER A 423 -25.19 37.06 -2.32
N GLU A 424 -25.60 37.36 -3.56
CA GLU A 424 -26.90 36.96 -4.08
C GLU A 424 -26.99 35.43 -4.17
N VAL A 425 -25.92 34.78 -4.65
CA VAL A 425 -25.84 33.32 -4.81
C VAL A 425 -25.77 32.61 -3.48
N LYS A 426 -24.90 33.06 -2.57
CA LYS A 426 -24.79 32.48 -1.22
C LYS A 426 -26.12 32.53 -0.49
N ASN A 427 -26.81 33.67 -0.50
CA ASN A 427 -28.10 33.82 0.18
C ASN A 427 -29.22 33.03 -0.51
N LEU A 428 -29.17 32.89 -1.83
CA LEU A 428 -30.12 32.06 -2.57
C LEU A 428 -29.96 30.58 -2.22
N LEU A 429 -28.73 30.08 -2.16
CA LEU A 429 -28.45 28.71 -1.77
C LEU A 429 -28.77 28.47 -0.28
N GLN A 430 -28.49 29.43 0.60
CA GLN A 430 -28.72 29.28 2.04
C GLN A 430 -30.20 29.42 2.46
N TYR A 431 -30.89 30.46 1.99
CA TYR A 431 -32.22 30.83 2.48
C TYR A 431 -33.35 30.64 1.47
N GLY A 432 -33.04 30.32 0.21
CA GLY A 432 -34.02 30.18 -0.86
C GLY A 432 -34.40 31.51 -1.53
N ILE A 433 -35.67 31.69 -1.89
CA ILE A 433 -36.13 32.86 -2.65
C ILE A 433 -36.45 34.05 -1.72
N ALA A 434 -35.85 35.21 -2.00
CA ALA A 434 -36.13 36.45 -1.28
C ALA A 434 -37.48 37.07 -1.69
N TYR A 435 -38.19 37.64 -0.73
CA TYR A 435 -39.42 38.39 -0.97
C TYR A 435 -39.15 39.74 -1.65
N ASP A 436 -39.76 39.98 -2.81
CA ASP A 436 -39.60 41.21 -3.61
C ASP A 436 -40.81 42.17 -3.56
N GLY A 437 -41.89 41.77 -2.87
CA GLY A 437 -43.13 42.53 -2.78
C GLY A 437 -44.30 41.90 -3.56
N ASP A 438 -44.02 41.05 -4.54
CA ASP A 438 -45.03 40.49 -5.45
C ASP A 438 -44.96 38.95 -5.59
N ASN A 439 -44.07 38.26 -4.85
CA ASN A 439 -43.80 36.82 -4.93
C ASN A 439 -44.10 36.01 -3.65
N ASP A 440 -45.10 36.42 -2.85
CA ASP A 440 -45.47 35.80 -1.55
C ASP A 440 -45.66 34.26 -1.61
N ASP A 441 -46.08 33.72 -2.76
CA ASP A 441 -46.39 32.29 -2.93
C ASP A 441 -45.13 31.39 -3.00
N VAL A 442 -43.96 31.97 -3.31
CA VAL A 442 -42.69 31.24 -3.49
C VAL A 442 -41.54 31.75 -2.61
N ALA A 443 -41.70 32.92 -1.98
CA ALA A 443 -40.65 33.51 -1.15
C ALA A 443 -40.44 32.71 0.14
N ASN A 444 -39.18 32.40 0.45
CA ASN A 444 -38.76 31.69 1.66
C ASN A 444 -38.35 32.65 2.78
N TYR A 445 -37.77 33.81 2.45
CA TYR A 445 -37.31 34.79 3.43
C TYR A 445 -37.52 36.23 2.96
N ARG A 446 -37.43 37.16 3.91
CA ARG A 446 -37.41 38.61 3.65
C ARG A 446 -36.14 39.22 4.22
N VAL A 447 -35.50 40.09 3.45
CA VAL A 447 -34.37 40.91 3.91
C VAL A 447 -34.90 42.15 4.63
N ASN A 448 -34.43 42.38 5.85
CA ASN A 448 -34.63 43.59 6.62
C ASN A 448 -33.39 44.47 6.52
N THR A 449 -33.57 45.74 6.17
CA THR A 449 -32.49 46.72 6.05
C THR A 449 -32.46 47.63 7.27
N ILE A 450 -31.28 47.75 7.90
CA ILE A 450 -31.06 48.56 9.09
C ILE A 450 -30.03 49.63 8.74
N GLU A 451 -30.39 50.90 8.91
CA GLU A 451 -29.47 52.03 8.73
C GLU A 451 -28.83 52.34 10.08
N ASN A 452 -27.52 52.14 10.18
CA ASN A 452 -26.75 52.36 11.39
C ASN A 452 -26.52 53.86 11.63
N GLU A 453 -26.18 54.25 12.87
CA GLU A 453 -26.01 55.66 13.24
C GLU A 453 -24.89 56.38 12.46
N ASP A 454 -23.91 55.62 11.94
CA ASP A 454 -22.81 56.11 11.11
C ASP A 454 -23.17 56.24 9.61
N GLY A 455 -24.38 55.84 9.23
CA GLY A 455 -24.88 55.82 7.86
C GLY A 455 -24.52 54.57 7.05
N SER A 456 -23.92 53.55 7.68
CA SER A 456 -23.76 52.22 7.08
C SER A 456 -25.09 51.45 7.10
N ILE A 457 -25.18 50.38 6.28
CA ILE A 457 -26.37 49.57 6.14
C ILE A 457 -26.03 48.14 6.56
N SER A 458 -26.72 47.63 7.58
CA SER A 458 -26.69 46.22 7.98
C SER A 458 -27.96 45.51 7.50
N TYR A 459 -27.87 44.19 7.38
CA TYR A 459 -28.97 43.35 6.92
C TYR A 459 -29.27 42.28 7.97
N SER A 460 -30.54 41.95 8.13
CA SER A 460 -31.00 40.74 8.81
C SER A 460 -32.09 40.08 8.00
N ILE A 461 -32.44 38.83 8.32
CA ILE A 461 -33.48 38.09 7.61
C ILE A 461 -34.65 37.76 8.53
N THR A 462 -35.83 37.60 7.93
CA THR A 462 -37.00 36.98 8.56
C THR A 462 -37.45 35.82 7.71
N ARG A 463 -37.48 34.61 8.28
CA ARG A 463 -37.98 33.42 7.57
C ARG A 463 -39.50 33.53 7.42
N LEU A 464 -40.00 33.27 6.22
CA LEU A 464 -41.42 33.32 5.89
C LEU A 464 -42.08 31.94 5.94
N ASN A 465 -41.30 30.89 5.66
CA ASN A 465 -41.68 29.48 5.76
C ASN A 465 -40.44 28.62 6.00
N HIS A 466 -40.63 27.31 6.16
CA HIS A 466 -39.56 26.32 6.33
C HIS A 466 -39.50 25.34 5.15
N ASN A 467 -40.02 25.75 3.98
CA ASN A 467 -40.10 24.86 2.82
C ASN A 467 -38.76 24.74 2.07
N TYR A 468 -37.75 25.51 2.48
CA TYR A 468 -36.37 25.44 2.00
C TYR A 468 -35.43 25.87 3.13
N MET A 469 -34.54 24.96 3.54
CA MET A 469 -33.69 25.09 4.72
C MET A 469 -32.36 24.37 4.49
N MET A 470 -31.25 25.08 4.67
CA MET A 470 -29.89 24.52 4.58
C MET A 470 -29.02 24.99 5.75
N ASN A 471 -27.97 24.23 6.05
CA ASN A 471 -26.96 24.64 7.04
C ASN A 471 -26.03 25.69 6.43
N ASN A 472 -25.86 26.83 7.13
CA ASN A 472 -25.05 27.95 6.67
C ASN A 472 -23.58 27.60 6.42
N VAL A 473 -22.99 26.72 7.24
CA VAL A 473 -21.59 26.31 7.09
C VAL A 473 -21.41 25.46 5.82
N LEU A 474 -22.45 24.73 5.40
CA LEU A 474 -22.41 23.87 4.21
C LEU A 474 -22.63 24.61 2.88
N THR A 475 -23.20 25.82 2.91
CA THR A 475 -23.65 26.52 1.68
C THR A 475 -22.67 27.57 1.16
N GLY A 476 -21.39 27.49 1.51
CA GLY A 476 -20.35 28.44 1.06
C GLY A 476 -19.93 29.46 2.12
N ASN A 477 -19.01 30.34 1.75
CA ASN A 477 -18.51 31.45 2.55
C ASN A 477 -19.61 32.23 3.31
N VAL A 478 -19.63 32.12 4.65
CA VAL A 478 -20.65 32.76 5.50
C VAL A 478 -20.61 34.27 5.41
N TYR A 479 -19.44 34.86 5.13
CA TYR A 479 -19.28 36.31 4.99
C TYR A 479 -20.01 36.90 3.78
N MET A 480 -20.41 36.07 2.81
CA MET A 480 -21.24 36.48 1.67
C MET A 480 -22.75 36.38 1.99
N GLY A 481 -23.13 35.67 3.05
CA GLY A 481 -24.51 35.51 3.49
C GLY A 481 -25.00 36.68 4.35
N TYR A 482 -26.30 36.75 4.59
CA TYR A 482 -26.88 37.55 5.66
C TYR A 482 -26.84 36.78 6.98
N PRO A 483 -26.69 37.45 8.14
CA PRO A 483 -26.84 36.80 9.45
C PRO A 483 -28.21 36.11 9.59
N GLU A 484 -28.23 34.98 10.31
CA GLU A 484 -29.45 34.21 10.53
C GLU A 484 -30.49 35.00 11.34
N GLU A 485 -31.76 34.56 11.32
CA GLU A 485 -32.81 35.18 12.13
C GLU A 485 -32.49 35.02 13.62
N GLY A 486 -32.33 36.15 14.32
CA GLY A 486 -31.94 36.17 15.74
C GLY A 486 -30.45 36.35 15.97
N GLN A 487 -29.60 36.18 14.95
CA GLN A 487 -28.16 36.42 15.05
C GLN A 487 -27.86 37.93 15.07
N ASN A 488 -26.73 38.30 15.69
CA ASN A 488 -26.23 39.67 15.67
C ASN A 488 -25.99 40.15 14.23
N VAL A 489 -26.45 41.37 13.91
CA VAL A 489 -26.31 41.96 12.56
C VAL A 489 -24.85 42.18 12.15
N ASP A 490 -23.95 42.27 13.12
CA ASP A 490 -22.52 42.44 12.93
C ASP A 490 -21.73 41.13 13.15
N ALA A 491 -22.39 39.97 13.20
CA ALA A 491 -21.76 38.65 13.40
C ALA A 491 -20.54 38.39 12.52
N TRP A 492 -20.60 38.78 11.25
CA TRP A 492 -19.50 38.64 10.30
C TRP A 492 -18.26 39.48 10.62
N THR A 493 -18.43 40.59 11.35
CA THR A 493 -17.31 41.39 11.85
C THR A 493 -16.66 40.65 13.02
N TYR A 494 -17.46 40.14 13.96
CA TYR A 494 -16.96 39.38 15.10
C TYR A 494 -16.26 38.08 14.69
N TYR A 495 -16.82 37.32 13.74
CA TYR A 495 -16.16 36.12 13.21
C TYR A 495 -14.79 36.44 12.60
N LYS A 496 -14.65 37.58 11.89
CA LYS A 496 -13.35 38.00 11.35
C LYS A 496 -12.37 38.38 12.46
N GLU A 497 -12.84 39.07 13.49
CA GLU A 497 -12.02 39.45 14.63
C GLU A 497 -11.55 38.20 15.39
N THR A 498 -12.45 37.23 15.63
CA THR A 498 -12.12 35.94 16.23
C THR A 498 -11.12 35.15 15.38
N ASN A 499 -11.39 34.95 14.08
CA ASN A 499 -10.48 34.22 13.18
C ASN A 499 -9.09 34.87 13.08
N LEU A 500 -9.00 36.20 13.20
CA LEU A 500 -7.73 36.93 13.23
C LEU A 500 -6.97 36.74 14.54
N ALA A 501 -7.67 36.39 15.62
CA ALA A 501 -7.09 36.09 16.92
C ALA A 501 -6.84 34.58 17.13
N SER A 502 -7.39 33.71 16.28
CA SER A 502 -7.25 32.26 16.39
C SER A 502 -5.80 31.78 16.24
N GLY A 503 -5.35 30.98 17.19
CA GLY A 503 -4.15 30.15 17.07
C GLY A 503 -4.49 28.74 16.59
N LEU A 504 -3.48 27.92 16.29
CA LEU A 504 -3.70 26.49 16.04
C LEU A 504 -3.76 25.74 17.37
N SER A 505 -4.62 24.73 17.48
CA SER A 505 -4.60 23.77 18.59
C SER A 505 -3.26 23.00 18.61
N PRO A 506 -2.88 22.35 19.74
CA PRO A 506 -1.62 21.62 19.82
C PRO A 506 -1.49 20.52 18.76
N PHE A 507 -2.56 19.77 18.46
CA PHE A 507 -2.52 18.65 17.52
C PHE A 507 -2.79 19.04 16.05
N LEU A 508 -3.12 20.32 15.78
CA LEU A 508 -2.92 20.90 14.45
C LEU A 508 -1.51 21.50 14.28
N THR A 509 -0.95 22.07 15.35
CA THR A 509 0.46 22.51 15.37
C THR A 509 1.40 21.31 15.17
N PHE A 510 1.01 20.16 15.69
CA PHE A 510 1.67 18.86 15.55
C PHE A 510 0.69 17.81 15.06
N TYR A 511 0.49 17.76 13.74
CA TYR A 511 -0.34 16.75 13.10
C TYR A 511 0.50 15.55 12.63
N LEU A 512 0.04 14.33 12.93
CA LEU A 512 0.55 13.10 12.34
C LEU A 512 -0.61 12.36 11.66
N SER A 513 -0.41 11.95 10.41
CA SER A 513 -1.33 11.05 9.74
C SER A 513 -1.27 9.64 10.33
N ASP A 514 -2.31 8.84 10.11
CA ASP A 514 -2.35 7.43 10.53
C ASP A 514 -1.17 6.65 9.93
N ASP A 515 -0.84 6.88 8.65
CA ASP A 515 0.37 6.34 8.02
C ASP A 515 1.67 6.69 8.77
N SER A 516 1.73 7.91 9.33
CA SER A 516 2.89 8.35 10.10
C SER A 516 2.95 7.64 11.46
N LEU A 517 1.80 7.47 12.11
CA LEU A 517 1.68 6.72 13.37
C LEU A 517 2.03 5.23 13.16
N ASP A 518 1.53 4.62 12.09
CA ASP A 518 1.85 3.26 11.65
C ASP A 518 3.35 3.10 11.37
N GLY A 519 3.95 4.08 10.69
CA GLY A 519 5.41 4.12 10.45
C GLY A 519 6.24 4.21 11.74
N MET A 520 5.63 4.62 12.86
CA MET A 520 6.27 4.68 14.18
C MET A 520 6.11 3.38 14.99
N PHE A 521 5.32 2.41 14.54
CA PHE A 521 4.98 1.21 15.32
C PHE A 521 6.21 0.43 15.82
N ASP A 522 7.20 0.18 14.96
CA ASP A 522 8.45 -0.50 15.35
C ASP A 522 9.23 0.28 16.43
N ASN A 523 9.19 1.62 16.37
CA ASN A 523 9.82 2.47 17.37
C ASN A 523 9.04 2.46 18.69
N ILE A 524 7.71 2.39 18.64
CA ILE A 524 6.84 2.25 19.81
C ILE A 524 7.15 0.91 20.52
N ILE A 525 7.18 -0.21 19.78
CA ILE A 525 7.53 -1.52 20.34
C ILE A 525 8.93 -1.51 20.95
N ARG A 526 9.92 -0.98 20.21
CA ARG A 526 11.30 -0.83 20.72
C ARG A 526 11.33 -0.02 22.01
N ARG A 527 10.61 1.10 22.06
CA ARG A 527 10.54 1.98 23.22
C ARG A 527 9.86 1.30 24.40
N ALA A 528 8.75 0.59 24.20
CA ALA A 528 8.05 -0.17 25.23
C ALA A 528 8.98 -1.23 25.85
N VAL A 529 9.61 -2.06 25.01
CA VAL A 529 10.53 -3.11 25.47
C VAL A 529 11.73 -2.53 26.20
N LEU A 530 12.40 -1.53 25.62
CA LEU A 530 13.60 -0.99 26.22
C LEU A 530 13.29 -0.19 27.49
N THR A 531 12.15 0.50 27.58
CA THR A 531 11.72 1.14 28.82
C THR A 531 11.54 0.11 29.93
N GLU A 532 10.86 -1.00 29.64
CA GLU A 532 10.73 -2.11 30.58
C GLU A 532 12.09 -2.69 30.98
N ALA A 533 12.98 -2.92 30.01
CA ALA A 533 14.28 -3.51 30.27
C ALA A 533 15.23 -2.58 31.04
N LEU A 534 15.05 -1.27 30.94
CA LEU A 534 15.90 -0.29 31.60
C LEU A 534 15.39 0.07 33.00
N ALA A 535 14.10 -0.14 33.30
CA ALA A 535 13.49 0.15 34.60
C ALA A 535 14.24 -0.47 35.81
N PRO A 536 14.67 -1.76 35.80
CA PRO A 536 15.44 -2.33 36.92
C PRO A 536 16.80 -1.68 37.16
N LEU A 537 17.36 -1.03 36.13
CA LEU A 537 18.62 -0.30 36.19
C LEU A 537 18.42 1.16 36.62
N GLY A 538 17.18 1.62 36.73
CA GLY A 538 16.84 3.01 37.02
C GLY A 538 17.21 3.97 35.89
N TYR A 539 17.18 3.49 34.64
CA TYR A 539 17.48 4.30 33.46
C TYR A 539 16.22 4.63 32.69
N ASP A 540 16.09 5.91 32.32
CA ASP A 540 15.09 6.38 31.38
C ASP A 540 15.50 6.03 29.94
N TYR A 541 14.52 5.71 29.09
CA TYR A 541 14.76 5.31 27.71
C TYR A 541 15.37 6.43 26.87
N ASP A 542 14.84 7.65 26.95
CA ASP A 542 15.31 8.78 26.15
C ASP A 542 16.74 9.17 26.58
N ASP A 543 17.00 9.25 27.88
CA ASP A 543 18.36 9.46 28.40
C ASP A 543 19.34 8.38 27.92
N TYR A 544 18.87 7.13 27.83
CA TYR A 544 19.67 6.00 27.35
C TYR A 544 19.96 6.06 25.84
N GLN A 545 19.02 6.57 25.03
CA GLN A 545 19.21 6.79 23.60
C GLN A 545 20.04 8.04 23.30
N ASP A 546 19.75 9.17 23.94
CA ASP A 546 20.43 10.45 23.71
C ASP A 546 21.89 10.41 24.17
N SER A 547 22.21 9.56 25.14
CA SER A 547 23.57 9.39 25.62
C SER A 547 24.46 8.51 24.72
N VAL A 548 23.97 8.02 23.57
CA VAL A 548 24.75 7.25 22.60
C VAL A 548 26.05 8.00 22.22
N GLY A 549 27.17 7.29 22.28
CA GLY A 549 28.49 7.86 21.98
C GLY A 549 29.11 8.69 23.10
N THR A 550 28.40 8.94 24.20
CA THR A 550 28.93 9.62 25.39
C THR A 550 29.56 8.62 26.39
N ASN A 551 30.36 9.12 27.34
CA ASN A 551 30.89 8.28 28.42
C ASN A 551 29.78 7.75 29.35
N ASN A 552 28.70 8.52 29.53
CA ASN A 552 27.56 8.11 30.33
C ASN A 552 26.81 6.96 29.65
N GLY A 553 26.45 7.13 28.37
CA GLY A 553 25.78 6.09 27.60
C GLY A 553 26.62 4.82 27.44
N ASN A 554 27.95 4.95 27.32
CA ASN A 554 28.85 3.79 27.36
C ASN A 554 28.83 3.04 28.71
N THR A 555 28.55 3.75 29.81
CA THR A 555 28.37 3.14 31.14
C THR A 555 27.00 2.45 31.20
N MET A 556 25.93 3.15 30.86
CA MET A 556 24.55 2.61 30.86
C MET A 556 24.44 1.34 30.01
N ARG A 557 24.94 1.36 28.77
CA ARG A 557 24.96 0.20 27.85
C ARG A 557 25.79 -0.96 28.35
N ARG A 558 26.82 -0.69 29.17
CA ARG A 558 27.61 -1.75 29.80
C ARG A 558 26.86 -2.39 30.96
N GLU A 559 26.17 -1.58 31.75
CA GLU A 559 25.35 -2.06 32.87
C GLU A 559 24.13 -2.84 32.37
N PHE A 560 23.47 -2.37 31.31
CA PHE A 560 22.43 -3.11 30.58
C PHE A 560 22.92 -4.50 30.15
N LYS A 561 24.08 -4.55 29.47
CA LYS A 561 24.71 -5.83 29.09
C LYS A 561 25.04 -6.73 30.28
N ALA A 562 25.55 -6.15 31.36
CA ALA A 562 25.92 -6.89 32.55
C ALA A 562 24.70 -7.45 33.29
N TYR A 563 23.60 -6.71 33.30
CA TYR A 563 22.35 -7.12 33.93
C TYR A 563 21.67 -8.27 33.20
N TYR A 564 21.53 -8.16 31.87
CA TYR A 564 20.91 -9.19 31.02
C TYR A 564 21.91 -10.21 30.47
N ILE A 565 23.07 -10.36 31.12
CA ILE A 565 24.16 -11.19 30.61
C ILE A 565 23.74 -12.66 30.47
N VAL A 566 22.90 -13.16 31.37
CA VAL A 566 22.43 -14.56 31.39
C VAL A 566 21.52 -14.83 30.19
N GLU A 567 20.57 -13.93 29.93
CA GLU A 567 19.66 -14.00 28.78
C GLU A 567 20.45 -13.93 27.47
N PHE A 568 21.43 -13.04 27.38
CA PHE A 568 22.30 -12.95 26.20
C PHE A 568 23.18 -14.18 25.99
N ILE A 569 23.59 -14.86 27.07
CA ILE A 569 24.29 -16.15 26.99
C ILE A 569 23.37 -17.21 26.38
N GLU A 570 22.11 -17.27 26.79
CA GLU A 570 21.13 -18.24 26.25
C GLU A 570 20.93 -18.05 24.74
N PHE A 571 20.74 -16.81 24.28
CA PHE A 571 20.61 -16.52 22.84
C PHE A 571 21.84 -16.97 22.05
N LEU A 572 23.05 -16.71 22.55
CA LEU A 572 24.29 -17.14 21.90
C LEU A 572 24.47 -18.66 21.90
N GLY A 573 24.08 -19.34 22.99
CA GLY A 573 24.13 -20.79 23.11
C GLY A 573 23.29 -21.50 22.04
N GLY A 574 22.12 -20.93 21.71
CA GLY A 574 21.25 -21.39 20.63
C GLY A 574 21.78 -21.10 19.21
N GLU A 575 22.36 -19.92 18.98
CA GLU A 575 22.74 -19.45 17.63
C GLU A 575 24.14 -19.88 17.17
N THR A 576 25.12 -19.99 18.10
CA THR A 576 26.55 -20.02 17.74
C THR A 576 27.27 -21.32 18.11
N GLY A 577 26.66 -22.18 18.92
CA GLY A 577 27.27 -23.42 19.41
C GLY A 577 28.47 -23.17 20.36
N ILE A 578 28.60 -21.97 20.92
CA ILE A 578 29.63 -21.64 21.91
C ILE A 578 29.39 -22.46 23.18
N THR A 579 30.44 -23.13 23.67
CA THR A 579 30.36 -24.02 24.85
C THR A 579 30.78 -23.28 26.14
N PRO A 580 29.96 -23.28 27.20
CA PRO A 580 30.32 -22.72 28.51
C PRO A 580 31.60 -23.34 29.11
N ALA A 581 32.39 -22.56 29.83
CA ALA A 581 33.54 -23.07 30.59
C ALA A 581 33.07 -23.80 31.86
N THR A 582 33.65 -24.97 32.17
CA THR A 582 33.21 -25.75 33.35
C THR A 582 33.89 -25.27 34.64
N PHE A 583 33.12 -25.14 35.71
CA PHE A 583 33.60 -24.97 37.07
C PHE A 583 33.44 -26.29 37.85
N ARG A 584 34.55 -26.83 38.33
CA ARG A 584 34.63 -28.20 38.85
C ARG A 584 35.19 -28.24 40.26
N LEU A 585 34.58 -29.09 41.09
CA LEU A 585 35.08 -29.44 42.42
C LEU A 585 35.88 -30.74 42.32
N VAL A 586 37.10 -30.74 42.82
CA VAL A 586 38.10 -31.81 42.74
C VAL A 586 38.30 -32.44 44.11
N THR A 587 38.16 -33.75 44.18
CA THR A 587 38.39 -34.55 45.39
C THR A 587 39.33 -35.71 45.11
N ARG A 588 39.81 -36.37 46.17
CA ARG A 588 40.50 -37.66 46.05
C ARG A 588 39.48 -38.76 45.72
N ASN A 589 39.93 -39.84 45.09
CA ASN A 589 39.09 -41.03 44.86
C ASN A 589 38.59 -41.67 46.16
N SER A 590 39.24 -41.38 47.29
CA SER A 590 38.80 -41.73 48.63
C SER A 590 38.49 -40.46 49.41
N THR A 591 37.22 -40.14 49.52
CA THR A 591 36.70 -38.99 50.27
C THR A 591 36.30 -39.37 51.70
N THR A 592 36.24 -38.37 52.57
CA THR A 592 35.60 -38.48 53.89
C THR A 592 34.10 -38.18 53.79
N GLU A 593 33.31 -38.64 54.77
CA GLU A 593 31.87 -38.32 54.81
C GLU A 593 31.60 -36.81 54.84
N LEU A 594 32.52 -36.00 55.39
CA LEU A 594 32.41 -34.54 55.41
C LEU A 594 32.70 -33.92 54.03
N GLU A 595 33.69 -34.44 53.29
CA GLU A 595 34.00 -33.97 51.92
C GLU A 595 32.86 -34.30 50.95
N ASP A 596 32.28 -35.51 51.06
CA ASP A 596 31.15 -35.93 50.23
C ASP A 596 29.89 -35.10 50.53
N ASP A 597 29.61 -34.85 51.80
CA ASP A 597 28.44 -34.09 52.23
C ASP A 597 28.53 -32.61 51.84
N PHE A 598 29.73 -32.01 51.88
CA PHE A 598 29.93 -30.66 51.36
C PHE A 598 29.73 -30.59 49.84
N LEU A 599 30.20 -31.59 49.08
CA LEU A 599 29.89 -31.66 47.64
C LEU A 599 28.39 -31.83 47.37
N GLU A 600 27.68 -32.64 48.17
CA GLU A 600 26.22 -32.80 48.09
C GLU A 600 25.50 -31.47 48.36
N PHE A 601 25.98 -30.67 49.32
CA PHE A 601 25.48 -29.32 49.55
C PHE A 601 25.72 -28.38 48.36
N VAL A 602 26.93 -28.37 47.79
CA VAL A 602 27.24 -27.51 46.62
C VAL A 602 26.36 -27.86 45.40
N LEU A 603 25.98 -29.13 45.23
CA LEU A 603 25.10 -29.60 44.15
C LEU A 603 23.60 -29.44 44.43
N SER A 604 23.22 -29.05 45.66
CA SER A 604 21.83 -28.88 46.05
C SER A 604 21.19 -27.61 45.49
N THR A 605 19.87 -27.50 45.58
CA THR A 605 19.14 -26.28 45.19
C THR A 605 19.70 -25.03 45.89
N GLU A 606 20.01 -25.12 47.18
CA GLU A 606 20.58 -24.02 47.96
C GLU A 606 22.01 -23.67 47.51
N GLY A 607 22.85 -24.68 47.26
CA GLY A 607 24.22 -24.48 46.79
C GLY A 607 24.29 -23.89 45.37
N GLN A 608 23.42 -24.37 44.47
CA GLN A 608 23.30 -23.86 43.11
C GLN A 608 22.76 -22.42 43.09
N ALA A 609 21.83 -22.06 43.98
CA ALA A 609 21.35 -20.68 44.12
C ALA A 609 22.47 -19.71 44.52
N ILE A 610 23.31 -20.08 45.50
CA ILE A 610 24.48 -19.27 45.90
C ILE A 610 25.47 -19.12 44.74
N LEU A 611 25.72 -20.19 43.98
CA LEU A 611 26.59 -20.11 42.80
C LEU A 611 26.01 -19.18 41.72
N LYS A 612 24.68 -19.22 41.49
CA LYS A 612 23.98 -18.33 40.55
C LYS A 612 24.06 -16.86 40.96
N GLU A 613 23.79 -16.55 42.23
CA GLU A 613 23.89 -15.18 42.77
C GLU A 613 25.31 -14.60 42.65
N ASN A 614 26.32 -15.48 42.64
CA ASN A 614 27.72 -15.11 42.46
C ASN A 614 28.20 -15.28 41.00
N GLY A 615 27.31 -15.26 40.00
CA GLY A 615 27.67 -15.13 38.59
C GLY A 615 28.05 -16.42 37.86
N PHE A 616 27.84 -17.59 38.46
CA PHE A 616 27.97 -18.86 37.75
C PHE A 616 26.63 -19.33 37.15
N ASN A 617 26.69 -20.14 36.10
CA ASN A 617 25.53 -20.81 35.53
C ASN A 617 25.29 -22.14 36.25
N MET A 618 24.03 -22.40 36.62
CA MET A 618 23.62 -23.67 37.22
C MET A 618 23.84 -24.83 36.25
N LEU A 619 23.97 -26.04 36.79
CA LEU A 619 24.04 -27.24 35.96
C LEU A 619 22.68 -27.53 35.30
N ASP A 620 22.69 -28.07 34.08
CA ASP A 620 21.51 -28.48 33.31
C ASP A 620 20.93 -29.83 33.78
N VAL A 621 20.80 -29.97 35.10
CA VAL A 621 20.26 -31.15 35.79
C VAL A 621 19.43 -30.67 36.99
N GLU A 622 18.25 -31.24 37.19
CA GLU A 622 17.41 -30.93 38.37
C GLU A 622 18.21 -31.15 39.67
N SER A 623 18.45 -30.05 40.39
CA SER A 623 19.03 -30.08 41.73
C SER A 623 17.94 -30.41 42.76
N THR A 624 18.30 -31.19 43.79
CA THR A 624 17.39 -31.48 44.91
C THR A 624 17.74 -30.61 46.12
N PRO A 625 16.75 -30.24 46.97
CA PRO A 625 17.04 -29.51 48.20
C PRO A 625 17.98 -30.30 49.10
N TYR A 626 18.92 -29.60 49.74
CA TYR A 626 19.90 -30.23 50.60
C TYR A 626 19.24 -30.86 51.84
N VAL A 627 19.48 -32.15 52.07
CA VAL A 627 19.00 -32.85 53.26
C VAL A 627 20.13 -32.97 54.27
N ARG A 628 20.11 -32.10 55.29
CA ARG A 628 21.01 -32.15 56.44
C ARG A 628 21.04 -33.54 57.07
N LYS A 629 22.22 -34.15 57.17
CA LYS A 629 22.43 -35.45 57.83
C LYS A 629 22.32 -35.36 59.34
N ASP A 630 21.84 -36.43 59.98
CA ASP A 630 21.82 -36.59 61.44
C ASP A 630 23.23 -36.70 62.07
N THR A 631 24.24 -36.99 61.25
CA THR A 631 25.64 -37.03 61.66
C THR A 631 26.10 -35.64 62.10
N ALA A 632 26.62 -35.54 63.32
CA ALA A 632 27.24 -34.30 63.81
C ALA A 632 28.64 -34.16 63.19
N PHE A 633 28.72 -33.59 61.99
CA PHE A 633 29.99 -33.28 61.35
C PHE A 633 30.79 -32.26 62.18
N SER A 634 32.08 -32.53 62.31
CA SER A 634 33.06 -31.63 62.94
C SER A 634 34.42 -31.86 62.29
N GLY A 635 35.23 -30.81 62.18
CA GLY A 635 36.53 -30.89 61.52
C GLY A 635 36.86 -29.64 60.73
N THR A 636 37.94 -29.70 59.95
CA THR A 636 38.37 -28.61 59.08
C THR A 636 38.42 -29.11 57.64
N LEU A 637 37.86 -28.33 56.71
CA LEU A 637 38.01 -28.51 55.26
C LEU A 637 38.95 -27.43 54.73
N ASP A 638 40.14 -27.85 54.28
CA ASP A 638 41.13 -26.96 53.67
C ASP A 638 40.91 -26.90 52.15
N LEU A 639 40.47 -25.76 51.63
CA LEU A 639 40.19 -25.57 50.21
C LEU A 639 41.39 -24.98 49.46
N CYS A 640 41.60 -25.42 48.21
CA CYS A 640 42.50 -24.75 47.28
C CYS A 640 41.85 -24.57 45.90
N ALA A 641 42.44 -23.72 45.05
CA ALA A 641 41.88 -23.45 43.74
C ALA A 641 42.95 -23.22 42.67
N GLN A 642 42.65 -23.67 41.44
CA GLN A 642 43.40 -23.42 40.22
C GLN A 642 42.44 -22.90 39.15
N LEU A 643 42.34 -21.57 39.04
CA LEU A 643 41.30 -20.89 38.27
C LEU A 643 41.91 -20.00 37.18
N SER A 644 41.18 -19.84 36.08
CA SER A 644 41.43 -18.82 35.04
C SER A 644 41.42 -17.41 35.66
N ASN A 645 41.83 -16.39 34.90
CA ASN A 645 41.84 -15.01 35.41
C ASN A 645 40.42 -14.48 35.69
N TYR A 646 39.42 -14.95 34.97
CA TYR A 646 38.06 -14.39 34.93
C TYR A 646 37.20 -14.84 36.13
N ILE A 647 37.22 -16.13 36.47
CA ILE A 647 36.43 -16.71 37.59
C ILE A 647 36.90 -16.20 38.96
N ARG A 648 38.07 -15.56 39.04
CA ARG A 648 38.63 -15.05 40.31
C ARG A 648 37.79 -13.96 40.94
N GLY A 649 37.04 -13.20 40.14
CA GLY A 649 36.24 -12.06 40.60
C GLY A 649 35.18 -12.52 41.61
N TYR A 650 34.44 -13.56 41.25
CA TYR A 650 33.26 -14.01 42.00
C TYR A 650 33.52 -15.23 42.88
N PHE A 651 34.55 -16.05 42.58
CA PHE A 651 34.87 -17.26 43.36
C PHE A 651 35.03 -17.00 44.85
N SER A 652 35.65 -15.88 45.25
CA SER A 652 35.87 -15.59 46.68
C SER A 652 34.56 -15.33 47.43
N SER A 653 33.60 -14.64 46.79
CA SER A 653 32.29 -14.36 47.38
C SER A 653 31.46 -15.64 47.44
N ALA A 654 31.39 -16.40 46.33
CA ALA A 654 30.70 -17.69 46.26
C ALA A 654 31.19 -18.66 47.35
N MET A 655 32.50 -18.80 47.52
CA MET A 655 33.07 -19.68 48.55
C MET A 655 32.80 -19.18 49.97
N THR A 656 32.69 -17.86 50.17
CA THR A 656 32.36 -17.29 51.47
C THR A 656 30.92 -17.59 51.86
N GLU A 657 29.99 -17.43 50.93
CA GLU A 657 28.57 -17.67 51.15
C GLU A 657 28.26 -19.16 51.27
N LEU A 658 28.83 -20.00 50.41
CA LEU A 658 28.72 -21.46 50.54
C LEU A 658 29.27 -21.95 51.88
N ALA A 659 30.43 -21.43 52.30
CA ALA A 659 30.99 -21.79 53.60
C ALA A 659 30.09 -21.34 54.76
N ALA A 660 29.59 -20.10 54.73
CA ALA A 660 28.71 -19.57 55.76
C ALA A 660 27.42 -20.38 55.88
N ALA A 661 26.74 -20.67 54.76
CA ALA A 661 25.52 -21.45 54.73
C ALA A 661 25.74 -22.89 55.24
N TYR A 662 26.84 -23.54 54.84
CA TYR A 662 27.15 -24.88 55.32
C TYR A 662 27.50 -24.92 56.82
N GLN A 663 28.28 -23.94 57.29
CA GLN A 663 28.66 -23.83 58.70
C GLN A 663 27.49 -23.45 59.61
N GLU A 664 26.46 -22.76 59.10
CA GLU A 664 25.21 -22.54 59.84
C GLU A 664 24.51 -23.87 60.17
N MET A 665 24.52 -24.82 59.22
CA MET A 665 23.97 -26.16 59.41
C MET A 665 24.86 -27.06 60.26
N TYR A 666 26.19 -26.88 60.18
CA TYR A 666 27.21 -27.61 60.92
C TYR A 666 28.22 -26.68 61.62
N PRO A 667 27.87 -26.13 62.79
CA PRO A 667 28.68 -25.11 63.47
C PRO A 667 30.08 -25.55 63.93
N ASP A 668 30.31 -26.86 64.06
CA ASP A 668 31.60 -27.45 64.45
C ASP A 668 32.53 -27.75 63.25
N VAL A 669 32.09 -27.43 62.03
CA VAL A 669 32.90 -27.49 60.81
C VAL A 669 33.56 -26.14 60.56
N VAL A 670 34.84 -26.15 60.22
CA VAL A 670 35.62 -24.96 59.82
C VAL A 670 36.04 -25.12 58.37
N ILE A 671 35.65 -24.19 57.50
CA ILE A 671 36.06 -24.20 56.09
C ILE A 671 37.10 -23.12 55.88
N ASN A 672 38.34 -23.54 55.58
CA ASN A 672 39.42 -22.62 55.24
C ASN A 672 39.39 -22.38 53.74
N GLN A 673 39.06 -21.15 53.35
CA GLN A 673 38.94 -20.77 51.95
C GLN A 673 40.30 -20.79 51.24
N ALA A 674 40.27 -21.00 49.91
CA ALA A 674 41.47 -20.95 49.10
C ALA A 674 42.11 -19.56 49.15
N GLU A 675 43.43 -19.52 49.34
CA GLU A 675 44.21 -18.29 49.31
C GLU A 675 44.73 -17.95 47.91
N ARG A 676 44.80 -16.66 47.61
CA ARG A 676 45.45 -16.16 46.39
C ARG A 676 46.96 -16.13 46.56
N ASP A 677 47.68 -16.39 45.47
CA ASP A 677 49.12 -16.22 45.43
C ASP A 677 49.55 -14.74 45.44
N GLN A 678 50.86 -14.48 45.45
CA GLN A 678 51.44 -13.13 45.44
C GLN A 678 51.05 -12.28 44.22
N ASN A 679 50.53 -12.89 43.15
CA ASN A 679 50.01 -12.22 41.97
C ASN A 679 48.48 -12.09 42.01
N SER A 680 47.87 -12.24 43.19
CA SER A 680 46.41 -12.23 43.38
C SER A 680 45.67 -13.28 42.55
N SER A 681 46.32 -14.42 42.28
CA SER A 681 45.83 -15.49 41.41
C SER A 681 45.59 -16.80 42.16
N TYR A 682 44.60 -17.58 41.76
CA TYR A 682 44.39 -18.94 42.27
C TYR A 682 45.15 -19.94 41.38
N THR A 683 46.35 -20.34 41.81
CA THR A 683 47.28 -21.16 41.02
C THR A 683 47.77 -22.41 41.75
N THR A 684 47.09 -22.80 42.83
CA THR A 684 47.51 -23.94 43.64
C THR A 684 47.37 -25.23 42.86
N SER A 685 48.47 -25.97 42.71
CA SER A 685 48.47 -27.25 41.98
C SER A 685 47.55 -28.27 42.65
N MET A 686 46.68 -28.91 41.87
CA MET A 686 45.80 -30.00 42.35
C MET A 686 46.56 -31.22 42.88
N ALA A 687 47.86 -31.36 42.58
CA ALA A 687 48.71 -32.36 43.24
C ALA A 687 48.73 -32.21 44.78
N ARG A 688 48.41 -31.02 45.30
CA ARG A 688 48.29 -30.73 46.74
C ARG A 688 46.98 -31.27 47.35
N VAL A 689 45.95 -31.50 46.54
CA VAL A 689 44.77 -32.27 46.97
C VAL A 689 45.13 -33.76 47.03
N ALA A 690 45.90 -34.25 46.05
CA ALA A 690 46.32 -35.65 45.99
C ALA A 690 47.28 -36.06 47.12
N ASP A 691 48.17 -35.15 47.56
CA ASP A 691 49.12 -35.41 48.64
C ASP A 691 48.52 -35.24 50.06
N GLY A 692 47.26 -34.81 50.16
CA GLY A 692 46.57 -34.62 51.44
C GLY A 692 46.78 -33.25 52.09
N THR A 693 47.41 -32.29 51.42
CA THR A 693 47.59 -30.93 51.95
C THR A 693 46.27 -30.16 51.99
N TYR A 694 45.45 -30.30 50.95
CA TYR A 694 44.11 -29.71 50.88
C TYR A 694 43.08 -30.84 50.73
N ASP A 695 41.88 -30.62 51.24
CA ASP A 695 40.79 -31.59 51.20
C ASP A 695 40.03 -31.52 49.89
N ILE A 696 39.74 -30.30 49.44
CA ILE A 696 38.95 -30.02 48.23
C ILE A 696 39.68 -29.00 47.36
N GLY A 697 39.71 -29.26 46.05
CA GLY A 697 40.20 -28.34 45.03
C GLY A 697 39.06 -27.76 44.18
N PHE A 698 39.20 -26.54 43.70
CA PHE A 698 38.33 -26.00 42.65
C PHE A 698 39.13 -25.71 41.38
N MET A 699 38.56 -26.05 40.22
CA MET A 699 39.19 -25.87 38.91
C MET A 699 38.22 -25.27 37.90
N SER A 700 38.74 -24.41 37.04
CA SER A 700 38.00 -23.86 35.88
C SER A 700 38.28 -24.62 34.57
N ASN A 701 38.92 -25.78 34.63
CA ASN A 701 39.31 -26.58 33.48
C ASN A 701 39.03 -28.06 33.76
N PRO A 702 38.84 -28.89 32.72
CA PRO A 702 38.77 -30.34 32.89
C PRO A 702 39.98 -30.90 33.64
N LEU A 703 39.75 -31.89 34.49
CA LEU A 703 40.82 -32.56 35.23
C LEU A 703 41.78 -33.22 34.24
N SER A 704 43.07 -32.91 34.38
CA SER A 704 44.09 -33.47 33.48
C SER A 704 44.26 -34.98 33.70
N GLU A 705 44.66 -35.73 32.67
CA GLU A 705 45.00 -37.17 32.83
C GLU A 705 46.08 -37.39 33.90
N VAL A 706 46.98 -36.42 34.07
CA VAL A 706 48.07 -36.47 35.05
C VAL A 706 47.51 -36.37 36.48
N ASP A 707 46.53 -35.50 36.70
CA ASP A 707 45.88 -35.33 38.01
C ASP A 707 44.92 -36.47 38.32
N ALA A 708 44.18 -36.97 37.32
CA ALA A 708 43.38 -38.18 37.45
C ALA A 708 44.25 -39.39 37.84
N ALA A 709 45.42 -39.55 37.22
CA ALA A 709 46.38 -40.62 37.54
C ALA A 709 46.97 -40.50 38.97
N ARG A 710 46.87 -39.33 39.62
CA ARG A 710 47.23 -39.14 41.04
C ARG A 710 46.14 -39.58 42.01
N GLY A 711 45.03 -40.12 41.51
CA GLY A 711 43.90 -40.57 42.31
C GLY A 711 42.94 -39.46 42.67
N LEU A 712 42.77 -38.47 41.77
CA LEU A 712 41.78 -37.42 41.89
C LEU A 712 40.60 -37.66 40.95
N THR A 713 39.44 -37.18 41.34
CA THR A 713 38.23 -37.08 40.51
C THR A 713 37.72 -35.64 40.54
N SER A 714 36.96 -35.24 39.52
CA SER A 714 36.35 -33.90 39.47
C SER A 714 34.88 -33.98 39.10
N THR A 715 34.05 -33.33 39.88
CA THR A 715 32.61 -33.16 39.65
C THR A 715 32.36 -31.78 39.11
N GLU A 716 31.58 -31.68 38.04
CA GLU A 716 31.11 -30.37 37.56
C GLU A 716 30.10 -29.84 38.56
N VAL A 717 30.27 -28.59 38.99
CA VAL A 717 29.41 -27.96 40.01
C VAL A 717 28.74 -26.69 39.49
N ALA A 718 29.27 -26.09 38.42
CA ALA A 718 28.63 -25.02 37.66
C ALA A 718 29.31 -24.85 36.30
N THR A 719 28.78 -23.95 35.45
CA THR A 719 29.47 -23.45 34.26
C THR A 719 29.63 -21.93 34.29
N GLU A 720 30.41 -21.37 33.37
CA GLU A 720 30.78 -19.96 33.30
C GLU A 720 30.88 -19.51 31.83
N CYS A 721 30.34 -18.33 31.51
CA CYS A 721 30.35 -17.77 30.16
C CYS A 721 31.00 -16.37 30.09
N LEU A 722 31.38 -15.73 31.20
CA LEU A 722 31.99 -14.40 31.25
C LEU A 722 33.27 -14.27 30.40
N GLU A 723 34.03 -15.35 30.21
CA GLU A 723 35.20 -15.34 29.29
C GLU A 723 34.79 -15.05 27.83
N ILE A 724 33.56 -15.40 27.43
CA ILE A 724 32.98 -15.09 26.11
C ILE A 724 32.61 -13.60 26.00
N PHE A 725 32.27 -12.95 27.13
CA PHE A 725 31.77 -11.57 27.17
C PHE A 725 32.81 -10.51 27.56
N ASP A 726 33.89 -10.86 28.28
CA ASP A 726 34.93 -9.93 28.78
C ASP A 726 35.97 -9.53 27.70
N ASN A 727 35.90 -10.12 26.51
CA ASN A 727 36.72 -9.64 25.41
C ASN A 727 36.15 -8.27 24.96
N LEU A 728 36.72 -7.17 25.47
CA LEU A 728 36.63 -5.83 24.85
C LEU A 728 37.06 -5.82 23.36
N ALA A 729 37.53 -6.96 22.84
CA ALA A 729 37.81 -7.25 21.45
C ALA A 729 36.88 -8.30 20.79
N HIS A 730 35.66 -8.55 21.29
CA HIS A 730 34.60 -9.06 20.40
C HIS A 730 33.98 -7.88 19.65
N GLY A 731 34.68 -7.41 18.61
CA GLY A 731 34.08 -6.65 17.52
C GLY A 731 33.08 -7.48 16.68
N SER A 732 32.50 -8.54 17.25
CA SER A 732 31.61 -9.49 16.57
C SER A 732 30.14 -9.13 16.74
N TYR A 733 29.72 -8.60 17.90
CA TYR A 733 28.32 -8.21 18.17
C TYR A 733 28.22 -6.77 18.71
N PRO A 734 27.61 -5.83 17.97
CA PRO A 734 27.42 -4.45 18.41
C PRO A 734 26.43 -4.34 19.58
N VAL A 735 26.39 -3.19 20.28
CA VAL A 735 25.39 -2.94 21.35
C VAL A 735 23.96 -3.15 20.82
N SER A 736 23.68 -2.71 19.59
CA SER A 736 22.40 -2.90 18.93
C SER A 736 21.98 -4.36 18.77
N TRP A 737 22.92 -5.31 18.71
CA TRP A 737 22.59 -6.74 18.68
C TRP A 737 21.92 -7.17 19.99
N TYR A 738 22.46 -6.73 21.13
CA TYR A 738 21.93 -7.08 22.45
C TYR A 738 20.54 -6.47 22.66
N GLU A 739 20.36 -5.20 22.25
CA GLU A 739 19.08 -4.53 22.31
C GLU A 739 18.05 -5.22 21.42
N ASN A 740 18.41 -5.50 20.16
CA ASN A 740 17.51 -6.18 19.24
C ASN A 740 17.13 -7.57 19.71
N LYS A 741 18.05 -8.34 20.32
CA LYS A 741 17.71 -9.66 20.86
C LYS A 741 16.74 -9.59 22.03
N LEU A 742 16.87 -8.57 22.88
CA LEU A 742 15.91 -8.34 23.94
C LEU A 742 14.57 -7.87 23.38
N ILE A 743 14.57 -7.00 22.38
CA ILE A 743 13.37 -6.55 21.66
C ILE A 743 12.66 -7.75 21.03
N GLU A 744 13.35 -8.58 20.25
CA GLU A 744 12.80 -9.80 19.65
C GLU A 744 12.12 -10.67 20.72
N LYS A 745 12.83 -11.01 21.80
CA LYS A 745 12.28 -11.85 22.87
C LYS A 745 11.04 -11.24 23.54
N VAL A 746 11.11 -9.99 23.99
CA VAL A 746 10.00 -9.38 24.73
C VAL A 746 8.82 -9.10 23.81
N THR A 747 9.07 -8.74 22.55
CA THR A 747 8.01 -8.60 21.54
C THR A 747 7.29 -9.93 21.36
N GLU A 748 8.02 -11.04 21.18
CA GLU A 748 7.43 -12.38 21.10
C GLU A 748 6.65 -12.77 22.37
N GLU A 749 7.11 -12.37 23.55
CA GLU A 749 6.48 -12.72 24.83
C GLU A 749 5.26 -11.87 25.19
N LYS A 750 5.18 -10.61 24.73
CA LYS A 750 4.18 -9.63 25.20
C LYS A 750 3.43 -8.85 24.13
N TYR A 751 4.07 -8.56 23.01
CA TYR A 751 3.54 -7.61 22.01
C TYR A 751 3.31 -8.25 20.64
N ALA A 752 3.44 -9.58 20.52
CA ALA A 752 3.32 -10.33 19.27
C ALA A 752 1.92 -10.24 18.63
N ASP A 753 0.92 -9.92 19.45
CA ASP A 753 -0.47 -9.82 19.03
C ASP A 753 -0.86 -8.39 18.66
N ILE A 754 -0.05 -7.39 19.00
CA ILE A 754 -0.33 -5.99 18.66
C ILE A 754 0.10 -5.72 17.21
N ILE A 755 -0.73 -5.01 16.46
CA ILE A 755 -0.44 -4.65 15.07
C ILE A 755 -0.96 -3.25 14.70
N SER A 756 -0.35 -2.65 13.69
CA SER A 756 -0.85 -1.44 13.03
C SER A 756 -1.86 -1.79 11.93
N GLY A 757 -2.66 -0.82 11.47
CA GLY A 757 -3.65 -1.04 10.41
C GLY A 757 -3.00 -1.49 9.10
N SER A 758 -1.97 -0.76 8.65
CA SER A 758 -1.16 -1.15 7.49
C SER A 758 -0.44 -2.50 7.66
N GLY A 759 -0.05 -2.84 8.90
CA GLY A 759 0.55 -4.12 9.23
C GLY A 759 -0.42 -5.28 9.04
N LEU A 760 -1.66 -5.12 9.51
CA LEU A 760 -2.71 -6.12 9.36
C LEU A 760 -3.07 -6.34 7.88
N GLU A 761 -3.26 -5.26 7.13
CA GLU A 761 -3.55 -5.36 5.69
C GLU A 761 -2.43 -6.09 4.94
N LEU A 762 -1.17 -5.81 5.28
CA LEU A 762 -0.02 -6.49 4.71
C LEU A 762 0.01 -7.99 5.08
N LEU A 763 -0.31 -8.36 6.32
CA LEU A 763 -0.40 -9.76 6.74
C LEU A 763 -1.51 -10.51 5.99
N VAL A 764 -2.70 -9.91 5.89
CA VAL A 764 -3.85 -10.47 5.16
C VAL A 764 -3.49 -10.66 3.68
N SER A 765 -2.90 -9.65 3.05
CA SER A 765 -2.48 -9.71 1.64
C SER A 765 -1.39 -10.75 1.41
N ASN A 766 -0.41 -10.84 2.32
CA ASN A 766 0.63 -11.88 2.27
C ASN A 766 0.04 -13.28 2.41
N LYS A 767 -0.93 -13.45 3.30
CA LYS A 767 -1.58 -14.74 3.49
C LYS A 767 -2.42 -15.13 2.28
N LEU A 768 -3.08 -14.17 1.63
CA LEU A 768 -3.78 -14.41 0.36
C LEU A 768 -2.81 -14.90 -0.72
N GLY A 769 -1.65 -14.25 -0.85
CA GLY A 769 -0.57 -14.66 -1.76
C GLY A 769 -0.01 -16.07 -1.46
N GLU A 770 0.13 -16.43 -0.18
CA GLU A 770 0.52 -17.78 0.24
C GLU A 770 -0.55 -18.83 -0.16
N LEU A 771 -1.82 -18.55 0.14
CA LEU A 771 -2.94 -19.44 -0.15
C LEU A 771 -3.21 -19.59 -1.66
N ALA A 772 -2.75 -18.64 -2.47
CA ALA A 772 -2.76 -18.73 -3.93
C ALA A 772 -1.82 -19.82 -4.49
N GLY A 773 -0.96 -20.43 -3.66
CA GLY A 773 -0.12 -21.58 -4.05
C GLY A 773 1.04 -21.20 -4.98
N ILE A 774 1.56 -19.98 -4.85
CA ILE A 774 2.64 -19.45 -5.69
C ILE A 774 3.98 -20.06 -5.26
N ASP A 775 4.71 -20.68 -6.21
CA ASP A 775 6.03 -21.28 -5.96
C ASP A 775 7.15 -20.36 -6.46
N LEU A 776 7.76 -19.60 -5.54
CA LEU A 776 8.89 -18.71 -5.84
C LEU A 776 10.16 -19.44 -6.28
N SER A 777 10.27 -20.76 -6.07
CA SER A 777 11.43 -21.56 -6.50
C SER A 777 11.54 -21.68 -8.02
N LEU A 778 10.44 -21.44 -8.75
CA LEU A 778 10.39 -21.43 -10.20
C LEU A 778 11.10 -20.21 -10.82
N TYR A 779 11.42 -19.18 -10.02
CA TYR A 779 12.13 -17.99 -10.47
C TYR A 779 13.63 -18.09 -10.20
N SER A 780 14.43 -17.62 -11.15
CA SER A 780 15.88 -17.51 -11.02
C SER A 780 16.26 -16.55 -9.88
N GLU A 781 17.39 -16.78 -9.21
CA GLU A 781 17.85 -15.89 -8.11
C GLU A 781 17.96 -14.41 -8.52
N ALA A 782 18.30 -14.14 -9.79
CA ALA A 782 18.45 -12.78 -10.31
C ALA A 782 17.12 -12.07 -10.61
N THR A 783 16.02 -12.83 -10.74
CA THR A 783 14.70 -12.33 -11.15
C THR A 783 13.60 -12.74 -10.19
N ARG A 784 13.94 -13.25 -9.00
CA ARG A 784 12.97 -13.73 -8.02
C ARG A 784 12.20 -12.53 -7.43
N PRO A 785 10.86 -12.54 -7.50
CA PRO A 785 10.01 -11.57 -6.83
C PRO A 785 10.26 -11.55 -5.31
N ALA A 786 9.97 -10.43 -4.65
CA ALA A 786 10.22 -10.28 -3.22
C ALA A 786 9.34 -11.20 -2.35
N SER A 787 8.12 -11.49 -2.78
CA SER A 787 7.15 -12.37 -2.11
C SER A 787 6.13 -12.94 -3.09
N GLU A 788 5.36 -13.93 -2.65
CA GLU A 788 4.19 -14.48 -3.34
C GLU A 788 3.14 -13.39 -3.62
N THR A 789 2.94 -12.46 -2.68
CA THR A 789 2.05 -11.30 -2.79
C THR A 789 2.39 -10.44 -4.00
N VAL A 790 3.67 -10.15 -4.23
CA VAL A 790 4.11 -9.37 -5.40
C VAL A 790 3.76 -10.10 -6.70
N VAL A 791 3.85 -11.43 -6.73
CA VAL A 791 3.45 -12.21 -7.91
C VAL A 791 1.94 -12.17 -8.11
N PHE A 792 1.18 -12.31 -7.02
CA PHE A 792 -0.28 -12.25 -7.03
C PHE A 792 -0.78 -10.88 -7.55
N GLU A 793 -0.28 -9.78 -7.00
CA GLU A 793 -0.65 -8.41 -7.41
C GLU A 793 -0.26 -8.11 -8.86
N ASN A 794 0.90 -8.60 -9.32
CA ASN A 794 1.29 -8.47 -10.73
C ASN A 794 0.35 -9.25 -11.66
N ALA A 795 -0.11 -10.43 -11.24
CA ALA A 795 -1.08 -11.22 -12.00
C ALA A 795 -2.46 -10.53 -12.02
N LYS A 796 -2.89 -9.95 -10.89
CA LYS A 796 -4.11 -9.13 -10.79
C LYS A 796 -4.05 -7.95 -11.76
N ALA A 797 -2.99 -7.15 -11.71
CA ALA A 797 -2.78 -6.01 -12.60
C ALA A 797 -2.74 -6.42 -14.09
N SER A 798 -2.16 -7.59 -14.40
CA SER A 798 -2.16 -8.12 -15.76
C SER A 798 -3.57 -8.55 -16.23
N ALA A 799 -4.44 -8.96 -15.29
CA ALA A 799 -5.81 -9.35 -15.56
C ALA A 799 -6.77 -8.18 -15.78
N ASP A 800 -6.45 -6.96 -15.31
CA ASP A 800 -7.30 -5.76 -15.43
C ASP A 800 -7.82 -5.53 -16.86
N ARG A 801 -6.95 -5.78 -17.85
CA ARG A 801 -7.30 -5.62 -19.26
C ARG A 801 -8.41 -6.56 -19.71
N TYR A 802 -8.48 -7.79 -19.17
CA TYR A 802 -9.56 -8.72 -19.48
C TYR A 802 -10.89 -8.25 -18.90
N TYR A 803 -10.94 -7.87 -17.62
CA TYR A 803 -12.17 -7.39 -16.98
C TYR A 803 -12.67 -6.08 -17.62
N SER A 804 -11.75 -5.20 -18.02
CA SER A 804 -12.06 -4.02 -18.83
C SER A 804 -12.67 -4.40 -20.18
N ASN A 805 -12.10 -5.39 -20.87
CA ASN A 805 -12.64 -5.89 -22.14
C ASN A 805 -14.03 -6.49 -21.98
N ILE A 806 -14.31 -7.23 -20.90
CA ILE A 806 -15.64 -7.76 -20.61
C ILE A 806 -16.64 -6.63 -20.38
N SER A 807 -16.25 -5.62 -19.61
CA SER A 807 -17.07 -4.41 -19.39
C SER A 807 -17.39 -3.69 -20.71
N TYR A 808 -16.41 -3.57 -21.61
CA TYR A 808 -16.64 -3.03 -22.95
C TYR A 808 -17.55 -3.94 -23.79
N LEU A 809 -17.38 -5.27 -23.70
CA LEU A 809 -18.25 -6.21 -24.41
C LEU A 809 -19.70 -6.10 -23.94
N ARG A 810 -19.93 -5.90 -22.63
CA ARG A 810 -21.28 -5.65 -22.08
C ARG A 810 -21.94 -4.46 -22.73
N VAL A 811 -21.25 -3.32 -22.75
CA VAL A 811 -21.73 -2.10 -23.41
C VAL A 811 -21.99 -2.34 -24.90
N MET A 812 -21.00 -2.89 -25.61
CA MET A 812 -21.07 -3.00 -27.07
C MET A 812 -22.08 -4.05 -27.53
N ALA A 813 -22.30 -5.11 -26.74
CA ALA A 813 -23.36 -6.09 -27.00
C ALA A 813 -24.74 -5.45 -26.88
N GLU A 814 -25.00 -4.65 -25.84
CA GLU A 814 -26.27 -3.91 -25.72
C GLU A 814 -26.48 -2.91 -26.88
N ILE A 815 -25.42 -2.21 -27.31
CA ILE A 815 -25.51 -1.20 -28.38
C ILE A 815 -25.66 -1.84 -29.78
N LEU A 816 -24.96 -2.94 -30.06
CA LEU A 816 -24.80 -3.46 -31.42
C LEU A 816 -25.44 -4.83 -31.67
N LEU A 817 -25.58 -5.65 -30.63
CA LEU A 817 -26.09 -7.02 -30.77
C LEU A 817 -27.53 -7.16 -30.28
N TRP A 818 -27.92 -6.39 -29.27
CA TRP A 818 -29.15 -6.60 -28.51
C TRP A 818 -30.06 -5.36 -28.45
N ASP A 819 -29.87 -4.40 -29.35
CA ASP A 819 -30.68 -3.17 -29.43
C ASP A 819 -32.20 -3.44 -29.61
N GLU A 820 -32.55 -4.59 -30.18
CA GLU A 820 -33.94 -5.03 -30.36
C GLU A 820 -34.44 -6.05 -29.30
N LEU A 821 -33.63 -6.43 -28.30
CA LEU A 821 -34.06 -7.39 -27.26
C LEU A 821 -35.05 -6.77 -26.24
N PRO A 822 -36.02 -7.54 -25.72
CA PRO A 822 -36.88 -7.10 -24.62
C PRO A 822 -36.10 -6.84 -23.32
N GLU A 823 -36.55 -5.88 -22.50
CA GLU A 823 -35.88 -5.51 -21.23
C GLU A 823 -35.74 -6.70 -20.25
N ASP A 824 -36.74 -7.59 -20.19
CA ASP A 824 -36.69 -8.78 -19.31
C ASP A 824 -35.68 -9.84 -19.76
N GLU A 825 -35.23 -9.77 -21.02
CA GLU A 825 -34.16 -10.61 -21.55
C GLU A 825 -32.79 -9.94 -21.36
N LEU A 826 -32.69 -8.61 -21.57
CA LEU A 826 -31.49 -7.82 -21.27
C LEU A 826 -31.10 -7.91 -19.79
N GLU A 827 -32.07 -7.81 -18.88
CA GLU A 827 -31.85 -7.91 -17.43
C GLU A 827 -31.22 -9.26 -17.04
N ARG A 828 -31.51 -10.33 -17.79
CA ARG A 828 -30.85 -11.64 -17.58
C ARG A 828 -29.38 -11.62 -17.97
N TYR A 829 -29.02 -10.94 -19.06
CA TYR A 829 -27.62 -10.79 -19.48
C TYR A 829 -26.84 -9.89 -18.53
N ARG A 830 -27.45 -8.79 -18.06
CA ARG A 830 -26.85 -7.89 -17.05
C ARG A 830 -26.57 -8.61 -15.73
N ALA A 831 -27.43 -9.55 -15.34
CA ALA A 831 -27.26 -10.35 -14.14
C ALA A 831 -26.25 -11.52 -14.26
N MET A 832 -25.69 -11.79 -15.45
CA MET A 832 -24.67 -12.84 -15.61
C MET A 832 -23.32 -12.35 -15.08
N ASN A 833 -22.57 -13.25 -14.44
CA ASN A 833 -21.14 -13.03 -14.20
C ASN A 833 -20.36 -12.92 -15.52
N ASP A 834 -19.12 -12.46 -15.43
CA ASP A 834 -18.28 -12.16 -16.60
C ASP A 834 -18.05 -13.36 -17.52
N ILE A 835 -17.83 -14.54 -16.95
CA ILE A 835 -17.57 -15.76 -17.72
C ILE A 835 -18.82 -16.21 -18.47
N ASP A 836 -19.96 -16.27 -17.79
CA ASP A 836 -21.23 -16.66 -18.38
C ASP A 836 -21.68 -15.64 -19.43
N PHE A 837 -21.46 -14.35 -19.17
CA PHE A 837 -21.73 -13.27 -20.10
C PHE A 837 -20.91 -13.41 -21.40
N GLU A 838 -19.58 -13.55 -21.27
CA GLU A 838 -18.67 -13.72 -22.41
C GLU A 838 -19.09 -14.91 -23.29
N ASN A 839 -19.40 -16.05 -22.66
CA ASN A 839 -19.85 -17.25 -23.37
C ASN A 839 -21.21 -17.06 -24.06
N ALA A 840 -22.11 -16.27 -23.45
CA ALA A 840 -23.41 -15.98 -24.02
C ALA A 840 -23.30 -15.05 -25.25
N VAL A 841 -22.45 -14.01 -25.19
CA VAL A 841 -22.13 -13.14 -26.33
C VAL A 841 -21.50 -13.96 -27.46
N PHE A 842 -20.51 -14.80 -27.15
CA PHE A 842 -19.88 -15.68 -28.13
C PHE A 842 -20.91 -16.58 -28.83
N SER A 843 -21.79 -17.22 -28.07
CA SER A 843 -22.84 -18.09 -28.60
C SER A 843 -23.84 -17.34 -29.48
N TYR A 844 -24.16 -16.10 -29.11
CA TYR A 844 -25.04 -15.22 -29.86
C TYR A 844 -24.43 -14.83 -31.22
N ILE A 845 -23.18 -14.34 -31.23
CA ILE A 845 -22.42 -13.98 -32.44
C ILE A 845 -22.33 -15.15 -33.39
N ARG A 846 -21.97 -16.33 -32.87
CA ARG A 846 -21.89 -17.57 -33.64
C ARG A 846 -23.22 -17.89 -34.31
N THR A 847 -24.30 -17.93 -33.53
CA THR A 847 -25.64 -18.32 -34.02
C THR A 847 -26.11 -17.37 -35.11
N ASN A 848 -25.91 -16.06 -34.94
CA ASN A 848 -26.31 -15.06 -35.93
C ASN A 848 -25.49 -15.17 -37.22
N TYR A 849 -24.17 -15.30 -37.11
CA TYR A 849 -23.30 -15.42 -38.27
C TYR A 849 -23.60 -16.67 -39.11
N GLU A 850 -23.82 -17.81 -38.45
CA GLU A 850 -24.22 -19.06 -39.10
C GLU A 850 -25.55 -18.91 -39.86
N GLN A 851 -26.52 -18.20 -39.28
CA GLN A 851 -27.82 -17.92 -39.90
C GLN A 851 -27.73 -16.96 -41.09
N GLU A 852 -27.03 -15.83 -40.94
CA GLU A 852 -26.91 -14.81 -41.99
C GLU A 852 -26.20 -15.34 -43.23
N ASN A 853 -25.17 -16.17 -43.04
CA ASN A 853 -24.35 -16.69 -44.12
C ASN A 853 -24.81 -18.05 -44.66
N ASN A 854 -25.88 -18.63 -44.10
CA ASN A 854 -26.31 -20.02 -44.36
C ASN A 854 -25.13 -21.01 -44.26
N LEU A 855 -24.29 -20.84 -43.25
CA LEU A 855 -23.07 -21.61 -43.09
C LEU A 855 -23.41 -23.06 -42.70
N THR A 856 -22.89 -24.04 -43.45
CA THR A 856 -22.97 -25.46 -43.07
C THR A 856 -21.80 -25.83 -42.16
N GLU A 857 -21.89 -26.96 -41.46
CA GLU A 857 -20.78 -27.49 -40.65
C GLU A 857 -19.50 -27.67 -41.49
N GLU A 858 -19.62 -28.16 -42.73
CA GLU A 858 -18.51 -28.27 -43.68
C GLU A 858 -17.93 -26.88 -44.07
N GLY A 859 -18.78 -25.86 -44.23
CA GLY A 859 -18.33 -24.50 -44.51
C GLY A 859 -17.66 -23.82 -43.31
N TYR A 860 -17.98 -24.21 -42.07
CA TYR A 860 -17.28 -23.74 -40.88
C TYR A 860 -15.89 -24.37 -40.74
N VAL A 861 -15.74 -25.64 -41.11
CA VAL A 861 -14.43 -26.30 -41.15
C VAL A 861 -13.49 -25.57 -42.13
N ASP A 862 -13.97 -25.25 -43.33
CA ASP A 862 -13.19 -24.48 -44.32
C ASP A 862 -12.80 -23.09 -43.80
N LEU A 863 -13.72 -22.42 -43.09
CA LEU A 863 -13.48 -21.13 -42.45
C LEU A 863 -12.34 -21.17 -41.42
N VAL A 864 -12.33 -22.20 -40.57
CA VAL A 864 -11.31 -22.40 -39.53
C VAL A 864 -9.95 -22.69 -40.16
N HIS A 865 -9.91 -23.51 -41.22
CA HIS A 865 -8.69 -23.80 -41.96
C HIS A 865 -8.10 -22.56 -42.64
N ASP A 866 -8.93 -21.75 -43.29
CA ASP A 866 -8.48 -20.50 -43.90
C ASP A 866 -7.97 -19.51 -42.83
N PHE A 867 -8.61 -19.51 -41.66
CA PHE A 867 -8.16 -18.70 -40.52
C PHE A 867 -6.79 -19.14 -40.00
N MET A 868 -6.57 -20.44 -39.84
CA MET A 868 -5.28 -21.02 -39.48
C MET A 868 -4.18 -20.65 -40.50
N ALA A 869 -4.49 -20.75 -41.79
CA ALA A 869 -3.54 -20.41 -42.85
C ALA A 869 -3.25 -18.89 -42.96
N SER A 870 -4.14 -18.03 -42.47
CA SER A 870 -4.01 -16.57 -42.61
C SER A 870 -2.73 -15.98 -41.98
N VAL A 871 -2.14 -16.64 -40.99
CA VAL A 871 -0.91 -16.20 -40.30
C VAL A 871 0.38 -16.63 -41.02
N LEU A 872 0.26 -17.46 -42.05
CA LEU A 872 1.37 -17.96 -42.87
C LEU A 872 1.80 -16.95 -43.93
N SER A 873 2.26 -15.78 -43.47
CA SER A 873 2.79 -14.72 -44.32
C SER A 873 4.29 -14.53 -44.09
N PHE A 874 5.08 -14.60 -45.16
CA PHE A 874 6.54 -14.62 -45.13
C PHE A 874 7.13 -13.57 -46.06
N SER A 875 8.32 -13.07 -45.70
CA SER A 875 9.06 -12.10 -46.53
C SER A 875 10.11 -12.80 -47.39
N ALA A 876 10.06 -12.58 -48.70
CA ALA A 876 11.07 -13.03 -49.63
C ALA A 876 12.32 -12.13 -49.59
N ALA A 877 13.43 -12.62 -50.18
CA ALA A 877 14.71 -11.93 -50.21
C ALA A 877 14.70 -10.56 -50.93
N ASP A 878 13.63 -10.24 -51.67
CA ASP A 878 13.39 -8.97 -52.36
C ASP A 878 12.44 -8.03 -51.60
N ASN A 879 12.14 -8.32 -50.32
CA ASN A 879 11.14 -7.65 -49.49
C ASN A 879 9.69 -7.78 -49.98
N SER A 880 9.38 -8.66 -50.94
CA SER A 880 8.00 -9.02 -51.24
C SER A 880 7.44 -9.96 -50.18
N THR A 881 6.13 -9.92 -49.95
CA THR A 881 5.44 -10.81 -49.01
C THR A 881 4.68 -11.87 -49.79
N TYR A 882 4.77 -13.13 -49.37
CA TYR A 882 3.96 -14.23 -49.90
C TYR A 882 3.16 -14.89 -48.78
N THR A 883 2.02 -15.47 -49.12
CA THR A 883 1.10 -16.14 -48.19
C THR A 883 0.89 -17.58 -48.61
N ILE A 884 0.80 -18.50 -47.65
CA ILE A 884 0.54 -19.92 -47.89
C ILE A 884 -0.93 -20.22 -47.60
N SER A 885 -1.63 -20.79 -48.57
CA SER A 885 -3.00 -21.27 -48.39
C SER A 885 -3.07 -22.58 -47.60
N TRP A 886 -4.23 -22.93 -47.07
CA TRP A 886 -4.43 -24.21 -46.39
C TRP A 886 -4.16 -25.42 -47.32
N GLU A 887 -4.55 -25.33 -48.60
CA GLU A 887 -4.26 -26.37 -49.59
C GLU A 887 -2.75 -26.53 -49.82
N GLU A 888 -1.99 -25.44 -49.91
CA GLU A 888 -0.53 -25.48 -50.06
C GLU A 888 0.15 -26.04 -48.80
N PHE A 889 -0.34 -25.67 -47.62
CA PHE A 889 0.14 -26.24 -46.35
C PHE A 889 -0.07 -27.77 -46.29
N GLN A 890 -1.27 -28.25 -46.64
CA GLN A 890 -1.55 -29.70 -46.69
C GLN A 890 -0.73 -30.40 -47.78
N GLN A 891 -0.47 -29.75 -48.92
CA GLN A 891 0.40 -30.29 -49.96
C GLN A 891 1.85 -30.44 -49.47
N THR A 892 2.41 -29.43 -48.79
CA THR A 892 3.75 -29.51 -48.18
C THR A 892 3.83 -30.64 -47.15
N LYS A 893 2.78 -30.86 -46.36
CA LYS A 893 2.68 -32.01 -45.44
C LYS A 893 2.69 -33.35 -46.18
N GLU A 894 1.94 -33.47 -47.26
CA GLU A 894 1.93 -34.69 -48.09
C GLU A 894 3.31 -34.96 -48.72
N ASP A 895 3.98 -33.91 -49.20
CA ASP A 895 5.30 -34.01 -49.82
C ASP A 895 6.41 -34.34 -48.80
N ALA A 896 6.24 -33.95 -47.52
CA ALA A 896 7.10 -34.33 -46.40
C ALA A 896 6.87 -35.77 -45.88
N GLN A 897 5.74 -36.40 -46.22
CA GLN A 897 5.36 -37.74 -45.71
C GLN A 897 6.39 -38.86 -45.97
N PRO A 898 7.13 -38.90 -47.10
CA PRO A 898 8.20 -39.87 -47.31
C PRO A 898 9.31 -39.75 -46.27
N TYR A 899 9.69 -38.53 -45.88
CA TYR A 899 10.67 -38.27 -44.83
C TYR A 899 10.19 -38.77 -43.47
N LEU A 900 8.95 -38.43 -43.08
CA LEU A 900 8.35 -38.89 -41.82
C LEU A 900 8.29 -40.43 -41.72
N THR A 901 7.96 -41.09 -42.83
CA THR A 901 7.94 -42.56 -42.92
C THR A 901 9.34 -43.14 -42.74
N ALA A 902 10.34 -42.53 -43.39
CA ALA A 902 11.73 -42.94 -43.27
C ALA A 902 12.27 -42.72 -41.85
N ALA A 903 12.00 -41.55 -41.26
CA ALA A 903 12.38 -41.20 -39.90
C ALA A 903 11.78 -42.15 -38.86
N GLY A 904 10.49 -42.49 -38.99
CA GLY A 904 9.84 -43.49 -38.13
C GLY A 904 10.47 -44.88 -38.24
N ALA A 905 10.79 -45.32 -39.47
CA ALA A 905 11.49 -46.59 -39.68
C ALA A 905 12.91 -46.59 -39.09
N LEU A 906 13.61 -45.46 -39.16
CA LEU A 906 14.93 -45.28 -38.54
C LEU A 906 14.84 -45.29 -37.02
N ARG A 907 13.92 -44.54 -36.42
CA ARG A 907 13.65 -44.58 -34.97
C ARG A 907 13.44 -46.00 -34.50
N ASP A 908 12.59 -46.77 -35.16
CA ASP A 908 12.28 -48.14 -34.76
C ASP A 908 13.49 -49.07 -34.93
N ALA A 909 14.26 -48.90 -36.00
CA ALA A 909 15.48 -49.67 -36.25
C ALA A 909 16.61 -49.38 -35.24
N TYR A 910 16.67 -48.15 -34.72
CA TYR A 910 17.70 -47.68 -33.78
C TYR A 910 17.20 -47.51 -32.34
N TYR A 911 15.97 -47.92 -32.04
CA TYR A 911 15.29 -47.67 -30.76
C TYR A 911 16.07 -48.16 -29.53
N ASP A 912 16.60 -49.39 -29.57
CA ASP A 912 17.41 -49.95 -28.48
C ASP A 912 18.68 -49.12 -28.22
N ARG A 913 19.22 -48.48 -29.25
CA ARG A 913 20.45 -47.67 -29.17
C ARG A 913 20.14 -46.26 -28.65
N LEU A 914 19.07 -45.65 -29.14
CA LEU A 914 18.56 -44.38 -28.65
C LEU A 914 18.26 -44.44 -27.15
N THR A 915 17.52 -45.46 -26.70
CA THR A 915 17.17 -45.65 -25.28
C THR A 915 18.35 -46.06 -24.39
N SER A 916 19.45 -46.54 -24.99
CA SER A 916 20.70 -46.80 -24.26
C SER A 916 21.52 -45.53 -24.02
N LYS A 917 21.38 -44.52 -24.89
CA LYS A 917 22.14 -43.25 -24.83
C LYS A 917 21.35 -42.14 -24.15
N TYR A 918 20.04 -42.09 -24.36
CA TYR A 918 19.16 -41.00 -23.93
C TYR A 918 18.03 -41.49 -23.03
N SER A 919 17.54 -40.61 -22.14
CA SER A 919 16.41 -40.93 -21.27
C SER A 919 15.10 -40.99 -22.07
N ALA A 920 14.15 -41.81 -21.61
CA ALA A 920 12.82 -41.89 -22.23
C ALA A 920 12.10 -40.52 -22.24
N SER A 921 12.33 -39.68 -21.24
CA SER A 921 11.77 -38.32 -21.18
C SER A 921 12.36 -37.41 -22.26
N TYR A 922 13.67 -37.49 -22.51
CA TYR A 922 14.33 -36.69 -23.56
C TYR A 922 13.87 -37.13 -24.95
N LEU A 923 13.84 -38.45 -25.20
CA LEU A 923 13.39 -38.99 -26.49
C LEU A 923 11.93 -38.68 -26.81
N ASN A 924 11.07 -38.55 -25.79
CA ASN A 924 9.67 -38.18 -25.97
C ASN A 924 9.47 -36.69 -26.31
N LEU A 925 10.49 -35.84 -26.09
CA LEU A 925 10.45 -34.41 -26.41
C LEU A 925 10.99 -34.11 -27.82
N LEU A 926 11.65 -35.08 -28.46
CA LEU A 926 12.25 -34.90 -29.79
C LEU A 926 11.26 -35.21 -30.90
N SER A 927 11.28 -34.41 -31.97
CA SER A 927 10.53 -34.74 -33.18
C SER A 927 11.14 -35.95 -33.89
N LEU A 928 10.40 -36.54 -34.84
CA LEU A 928 10.96 -37.60 -35.67
C LEU A 928 12.18 -37.12 -36.50
N ALA A 929 12.22 -35.84 -36.87
CA ALA A 929 13.36 -35.24 -37.57
C ALA A 929 14.58 -35.13 -36.65
N ASP A 930 14.42 -34.60 -35.43
CA ASP A 930 15.51 -34.49 -34.45
C ASP A 930 16.04 -35.88 -34.04
N ILE A 931 15.16 -36.88 -33.98
CA ILE A 931 15.56 -38.27 -33.74
C ILE A 931 16.48 -38.78 -34.85
N VAL A 932 16.27 -38.38 -36.11
CA VAL A 932 17.15 -38.77 -37.22
C VAL A 932 18.55 -38.15 -37.06
N ASP A 933 18.66 -36.91 -36.59
CA ASP A 933 19.95 -36.28 -36.28
C ASP A 933 20.69 -36.98 -35.14
N GLU A 934 19.96 -37.39 -34.10
CA GLU A 934 20.53 -38.17 -33.00
C GLU A 934 20.96 -39.57 -33.46
N ILE A 935 20.21 -40.19 -34.37
CA ILE A 935 20.60 -41.45 -35.02
C ILE A 935 21.85 -41.25 -35.88
N TYR A 936 21.93 -40.18 -36.66
CA TYR A 936 23.11 -39.85 -37.46
C TYR A 936 24.35 -39.74 -36.55
N THR A 937 24.20 -39.05 -35.42
CA THR A 937 25.27 -38.90 -34.40
C THR A 937 25.67 -40.25 -33.82
N ILE A 938 24.72 -41.11 -33.44
CA ILE A 938 25.02 -42.46 -32.94
C ILE A 938 25.75 -43.30 -33.99
N VAL A 939 25.31 -43.27 -35.24
CA VAL A 939 25.95 -44.01 -36.33
C VAL A 939 27.36 -43.48 -36.62
N TYR A 940 27.56 -42.18 -36.50
CA TYR A 940 28.87 -41.57 -36.63
C TYR A 940 29.83 -42.00 -35.50
N GLU A 941 29.38 -41.92 -34.25
CA GLU A 941 30.16 -42.38 -33.08
C GLU A 941 30.48 -43.87 -33.16
N ASP A 942 29.52 -44.70 -33.60
CA ASP A 942 29.75 -46.13 -33.81
C ASP A 942 30.79 -46.39 -34.89
N TYR A 943 30.76 -45.64 -35.98
CA TYR A 943 31.75 -45.76 -37.04
C TYR A 943 33.15 -45.47 -36.49
N LEU A 944 33.31 -44.39 -35.73
CA LEU A 944 34.58 -44.01 -35.10
C LEU A 944 35.06 -45.10 -34.11
N ALA A 945 34.17 -45.53 -33.22
CA ALA A 945 34.47 -46.54 -32.21
C ALA A 945 34.84 -47.90 -32.82
N ASN A 946 34.11 -48.36 -33.84
CA ASN A 946 34.35 -49.63 -34.51
C ASN A 946 35.67 -49.66 -35.30
N ASN A 947 36.16 -48.50 -35.75
CA ASN A 947 37.42 -48.37 -36.46
C ASN A 947 38.58 -47.92 -35.55
N GLY A 948 38.32 -47.61 -34.28
CA GLY A 948 39.32 -47.14 -33.32
C GLY A 948 39.91 -45.79 -33.68
N ILE A 949 39.10 -44.90 -34.29
CA ILE A 949 39.50 -43.60 -34.80
C ILE A 949 39.13 -42.52 -33.78
N ASP A 950 40.04 -41.58 -33.51
CA ASP A 950 39.75 -40.38 -32.71
C ASP A 950 38.98 -39.36 -33.56
N GLN A 951 37.89 -38.81 -33.01
CA GLN A 951 37.01 -37.90 -33.74
C GLN A 951 37.76 -36.66 -34.23
N ALA A 952 38.55 -36.01 -33.37
CA ALA A 952 39.25 -34.78 -33.73
C ALA A 952 40.31 -35.06 -34.81
N GLU A 953 41.04 -36.18 -34.71
CA GLU A 953 42.02 -36.57 -35.73
C GLU A 953 41.36 -36.88 -37.09
N PHE A 954 40.16 -37.47 -37.08
CA PHE A 954 39.39 -37.77 -38.29
C PHE A 954 38.84 -36.51 -38.96
N GLU A 955 38.21 -35.63 -38.18
CA GLU A 955 37.69 -34.35 -38.67
C GLU A 955 38.83 -33.46 -39.18
N ASP A 956 39.98 -33.44 -38.49
CA ASP A 956 41.18 -32.71 -38.95
C ASP A 956 41.69 -33.25 -40.30
N THR A 957 41.63 -34.57 -40.50
CA THR A 957 42.00 -35.20 -41.78
C THR A 957 41.07 -34.76 -42.92
N ILE A 958 39.75 -34.70 -42.66
CA ILE A 958 38.76 -34.23 -43.64
C ILE A 958 38.94 -32.75 -43.94
N MET A 959 39.13 -31.94 -42.90
CA MET A 959 39.33 -30.49 -43.02
C MET A 959 40.59 -30.18 -43.84
N ASN A 960 41.71 -30.85 -43.55
CA ASN A 960 42.93 -30.73 -44.33
C ASN A 960 42.76 -31.15 -45.79
N ARG A 961 41.94 -32.17 -46.08
CA ARG A 961 41.73 -32.69 -47.44
C ARG A 961 41.17 -31.64 -48.40
N PHE A 962 40.29 -30.75 -47.94
CA PHE A 962 39.72 -29.70 -48.80
C PHE A 962 40.40 -28.34 -48.62
N LEU A 963 41.15 -28.12 -47.53
CA LEU A 963 41.97 -26.93 -47.35
C LEU A 963 43.31 -27.00 -48.12
N GLU A 964 43.92 -28.19 -48.26
CA GLU A 964 45.20 -28.36 -48.95
C GLU A 964 45.16 -27.83 -50.40
N PRO A 965 44.11 -28.06 -51.22
CA PRO A 965 44.03 -27.55 -52.59
C PRO A 965 43.94 -26.02 -52.70
N VAL A 966 43.54 -25.32 -51.63
CA VAL A 966 43.57 -23.85 -51.55
C VAL A 966 44.82 -23.31 -50.86
N GLY A 967 45.73 -24.20 -50.45
CA GLY A 967 47.09 -23.85 -50.01
C GLY A 967 47.24 -23.61 -48.51
N THR A 968 46.37 -24.17 -47.67
CA THR A 968 46.46 -24.07 -46.20
C THR A 968 46.17 -25.41 -45.53
N THR A 969 46.43 -25.51 -44.23
CA THR A 969 46.04 -26.64 -43.37
C THR A 969 44.95 -26.22 -42.38
N ASN A 970 44.26 -27.17 -41.76
CA ASN A 970 43.29 -26.88 -40.72
C ASN A 970 43.93 -26.15 -39.52
N GLU A 971 45.15 -26.54 -39.13
CA GLU A 971 45.90 -25.88 -38.06
C GLU A 971 46.16 -24.40 -38.37
N GLU A 972 46.53 -24.08 -39.61
CA GLU A 972 46.76 -22.71 -40.07
C GLU A 972 45.44 -21.94 -40.22
N PHE A 973 44.42 -22.56 -40.81
CA PHE A 973 43.13 -21.94 -41.07
C PHE A 973 42.35 -21.64 -39.79
N SER A 974 42.32 -22.58 -38.85
CA SER A 974 41.64 -22.42 -37.55
C SER A 974 42.32 -21.39 -36.64
N ALA A 975 43.60 -21.06 -36.88
CA ALA A 975 44.31 -20.01 -36.16
C ALA A 975 44.00 -18.59 -36.70
N LEU A 976 43.32 -18.46 -37.84
CA LEU A 976 42.96 -17.16 -38.42
C LEU A 976 41.76 -16.53 -37.72
N SER A 977 41.78 -15.20 -37.60
CA SER A 977 40.60 -14.46 -37.18
C SER A 977 39.57 -14.42 -38.31
N ARG A 978 38.29 -14.67 -37.99
CA ARG A 978 37.17 -14.63 -38.96
C ARG A 978 36.96 -13.26 -39.62
N SER A 979 37.66 -12.21 -39.16
CA SER A 979 37.63 -10.87 -39.73
C SER A 979 38.94 -10.48 -40.43
N SER A 980 39.88 -11.40 -40.65
CA SER A 980 41.14 -11.08 -41.34
C SER A 980 40.99 -11.19 -42.86
N ASP A 981 41.73 -10.34 -43.58
CA ASP A 981 41.80 -10.39 -45.06
C ASP A 981 42.28 -11.77 -45.55
N GLU A 982 43.20 -12.42 -44.81
CA GLU A 982 43.69 -13.77 -45.12
C GLU A 982 42.59 -14.84 -44.99
N TYR A 983 41.68 -14.73 -44.01
CA TYR A 983 40.53 -15.64 -43.88
C TYR A 983 39.58 -15.48 -45.06
N ASP A 984 39.24 -14.23 -45.42
CA ASP A 984 38.34 -13.95 -46.56
C ASP A 984 38.95 -14.38 -47.90
N GLU A 985 40.27 -14.24 -48.09
CA GLU A 985 40.97 -14.73 -49.28
C GLU A 985 40.89 -16.27 -49.40
N ILE A 986 41.08 -17.00 -48.30
CA ILE A 986 40.96 -18.47 -48.27
C ILE A 986 39.50 -18.88 -48.51
N ILE A 987 38.52 -18.24 -47.88
CA ILE A 987 37.09 -18.50 -48.12
C ILE A 987 36.73 -18.25 -49.59
N ALA A 988 37.21 -17.16 -50.19
CA ALA A 988 36.98 -16.88 -51.61
C ALA A 988 37.63 -17.95 -52.51
N ALA A 989 38.81 -18.45 -52.14
CA ALA A 989 39.48 -19.54 -52.84
C ALA A 989 38.68 -20.86 -52.73
N LEU A 990 38.17 -21.18 -51.54
CA LEU A 990 37.30 -22.34 -51.29
C LEU A 990 36.01 -22.25 -52.11
N ARG A 991 35.31 -21.11 -52.07
CA ARG A 991 34.11 -20.85 -52.87
C ARG A 991 34.34 -21.11 -54.35
N ARG A 992 35.48 -20.67 -54.89
CA ARG A 992 35.81 -20.88 -56.30
C ARG A 992 36.16 -22.33 -56.59
N ARG A 993 36.93 -22.98 -55.70
CA ARG A 993 37.42 -24.34 -55.88
C ARG A 993 36.30 -25.37 -55.81
N TYR A 994 35.40 -25.20 -54.86
CA TYR A 994 34.31 -26.11 -54.54
C TYR A 994 32.96 -25.56 -55.00
N LYS A 995 32.98 -24.80 -56.10
CA LYS A 995 31.78 -24.19 -56.71
C LYS A 995 30.67 -25.23 -56.92
N ASP A 996 31.00 -26.39 -57.47
CA ASP A 996 30.01 -27.40 -57.82
C ASP A 996 29.33 -27.97 -56.55
N ILE A 997 30.10 -28.22 -55.49
CA ILE A 997 29.56 -28.67 -54.17
C ILE A 997 28.65 -27.60 -53.56
N LEU A 998 29.05 -26.33 -53.62
CA LEU A 998 28.26 -25.23 -53.05
C LEU A 998 27.00 -24.93 -53.87
N ILE A 999 27.05 -25.10 -55.19
CA ILE A 999 25.86 -24.99 -56.04
C ILE A 999 24.92 -26.16 -55.83
N GLU A 1000 25.46 -27.37 -55.65
CA GLU A 1000 24.67 -28.56 -55.31
C GLU A 1000 23.94 -28.37 -53.97
N ALA A 1001 24.59 -27.74 -52.98
CA ALA A 1001 24.00 -27.49 -51.67
C ALA A 1001 23.05 -26.27 -51.59
N TYR A 1002 23.26 -25.21 -52.39
CA TYR A 1002 22.52 -23.93 -52.22
C TYR A 1002 21.86 -23.36 -53.49
N SER A 1003 22.00 -24.00 -54.65
CA SER A 1003 21.64 -23.52 -55.99
C SER A 1003 22.60 -22.51 -56.64
N GLU A 1004 22.53 -22.40 -57.97
CA GLU A 1004 23.33 -21.46 -58.76
C GLU A 1004 22.96 -19.99 -58.47
N ALA A 1005 21.71 -19.72 -58.09
CA ALA A 1005 21.26 -18.36 -57.77
C ALA A 1005 21.86 -17.85 -56.45
N ALA A 1006 21.84 -18.67 -55.40
CA ALA A 1006 22.42 -18.31 -54.11
C ALA A 1006 23.94 -18.14 -54.20
N TYR A 1007 24.64 -19.02 -54.93
CA TYR A 1007 26.09 -18.92 -55.14
C TYR A 1007 26.51 -17.59 -55.79
N ASN A 1008 25.69 -17.06 -56.69
CA ASN A 1008 25.97 -15.82 -57.41
C ASN A 1008 25.54 -14.54 -56.64
N SER A 1009 24.79 -14.68 -55.54
CA SER A 1009 24.32 -13.56 -54.71
C SER A 1009 25.36 -13.11 -53.69
N THR A 1010 25.48 -11.81 -53.44
CA THR A 1010 26.46 -11.23 -52.51
C THR A 1010 26.27 -11.70 -51.06
N ASN A 1011 25.02 -11.98 -50.66
CA ASN A 1011 24.68 -12.49 -49.32
C ASN A 1011 24.09 -13.91 -49.36
N GLY A 1012 24.15 -14.60 -50.51
CA GLY A 1012 23.42 -15.86 -50.70
C GLY A 1012 23.99 -17.07 -49.96
N ILE A 1013 25.27 -17.05 -49.58
CA ILE A 1013 25.90 -18.07 -48.74
C ILE A 1013 26.84 -17.34 -47.78
N ARG A 1014 26.71 -17.50 -46.46
CA ARG A 1014 27.58 -16.80 -45.49
C ARG A 1014 28.98 -17.43 -45.47
N ASN A 1015 30.01 -16.67 -45.10
CA ASN A 1015 31.39 -17.17 -45.10
C ASN A 1015 31.60 -18.39 -44.17
N ALA A 1016 30.89 -18.42 -43.03
CA ALA A 1016 30.92 -19.55 -42.10
C ALA A 1016 30.33 -20.83 -42.73
N ASP A 1017 29.26 -20.69 -43.51
CA ASP A 1017 28.53 -21.83 -44.08
C ASP A 1017 29.37 -22.53 -45.16
N VAL A 1018 30.20 -21.80 -45.91
CA VAL A 1018 31.05 -22.37 -46.96
C VAL A 1018 31.93 -23.51 -46.46
N VAL A 1019 32.60 -23.31 -45.33
CA VAL A 1019 33.53 -24.31 -44.77
C VAL A 1019 32.75 -25.52 -44.28
N THR A 1020 31.67 -25.27 -43.53
CA THR A 1020 30.80 -26.31 -42.98
C THR A 1020 30.17 -27.18 -44.08
N THR A 1021 29.68 -26.58 -45.17
CA THR A 1021 29.08 -27.34 -46.29
C THR A 1021 30.10 -28.22 -46.99
N ILE A 1022 31.30 -27.70 -47.26
CA ILE A 1022 32.36 -28.49 -47.91
C ILE A 1022 32.81 -29.61 -46.96
N PHE A 1023 32.98 -29.30 -45.68
CA PHE A 1023 33.33 -30.29 -44.66
C PHE A 1023 32.28 -31.41 -44.57
N ASN A 1024 30.99 -31.06 -44.43
CA ASN A 1024 29.90 -32.03 -44.36
C ASN A 1024 29.80 -32.89 -45.62
N HIS A 1025 30.03 -32.31 -46.81
CA HIS A 1025 30.07 -33.07 -48.06
C HIS A 1025 31.18 -34.13 -48.04
N TYR A 1026 32.41 -33.76 -47.64
CA TYR A 1026 33.52 -34.72 -47.56
C TYR A 1026 33.35 -35.72 -46.42
N LEU A 1027 32.76 -35.30 -45.31
CA LEU A 1027 32.42 -36.16 -44.18
C LEU A 1027 31.44 -37.25 -44.61
N GLU A 1028 30.36 -36.88 -45.31
CA GLU A 1028 29.39 -37.83 -45.85
C GLU A 1028 29.95 -38.61 -47.06
N GLU A 1029 30.90 -38.07 -47.82
CA GLU A 1029 31.62 -38.82 -48.86
C GLU A 1029 32.40 -40.00 -48.26
N GLU A 1030 33.01 -39.82 -47.09
CA GLU A 1030 33.79 -40.85 -46.41
C GLU A 1030 32.93 -41.81 -45.59
N LEU A 1031 31.95 -41.28 -44.85
CA LEU A 1031 31.16 -42.08 -43.90
C LEU A 1031 29.96 -42.77 -44.54
N LYS A 1032 29.37 -42.16 -45.59
CA LYS A 1032 28.19 -42.69 -46.28
C LYS A 1032 27.05 -43.02 -45.30
N ILE A 1033 26.83 -42.17 -44.29
CA ILE A 1033 25.85 -42.44 -43.23
C ILE A 1033 24.45 -42.26 -43.77
N TYR A 1034 24.17 -41.20 -44.52
CA TYR A 1034 22.85 -41.04 -45.14
C TYR A 1034 22.54 -42.17 -46.13
N ASP A 1035 23.55 -42.71 -46.83
CA ASP A 1035 23.36 -43.90 -47.67
C ASP A 1035 22.94 -45.14 -46.83
N GLN A 1036 23.48 -45.29 -45.62
CA GLN A 1036 23.09 -46.36 -44.69
C GLN A 1036 21.71 -46.13 -44.10
N LEU A 1037 21.40 -44.90 -43.69
CA LEU A 1037 20.10 -44.51 -43.13
C LEU A 1037 18.99 -44.67 -44.18
N CYS A 1038 19.17 -44.11 -45.38
CA CYS A 1038 18.22 -44.24 -46.49
C CYS A 1038 17.98 -45.72 -46.86
N ALA A 1039 19.04 -46.54 -46.91
CA ALA A 1039 18.92 -47.97 -47.17
C ALA A 1039 18.15 -48.73 -46.06
N SER A 1040 18.34 -48.35 -44.80
CA SER A 1040 17.62 -48.90 -43.65
C SER A 1040 16.15 -48.49 -43.64
N ALA A 1041 15.86 -47.25 -44.04
CA ALA A 1041 14.52 -46.69 -44.15
C ALA A 1041 13.76 -47.13 -45.41
N GLY A 1042 14.45 -47.65 -46.42
CA GLY A 1042 13.86 -48.07 -47.68
C GLY A 1042 13.50 -46.93 -48.63
N ILE A 1043 14.19 -45.79 -48.52
CA ILE A 1043 14.00 -44.57 -49.33
C ILE A 1043 15.25 -44.29 -50.17
N SER A 1044 15.11 -43.63 -51.32
CA SER A 1044 16.27 -43.18 -52.09
C SER A 1044 16.85 -41.91 -51.47
N LYS A 1045 18.15 -41.67 -51.62
CA LYS A 1045 18.81 -40.46 -51.09
C LYS A 1045 18.24 -39.17 -51.69
N GLU A 1046 17.87 -39.21 -52.97
CA GLU A 1046 17.25 -38.08 -53.68
C GLU A 1046 15.86 -37.78 -53.11
N ASP A 1047 15.03 -38.81 -52.90
CA ASP A 1047 13.69 -38.64 -52.32
C ASP A 1047 13.75 -38.24 -50.84
N PHE A 1048 14.76 -38.72 -50.09
CA PHE A 1048 14.98 -38.37 -48.69
C PHE A 1048 15.26 -36.88 -48.52
N PHE A 1049 16.24 -36.33 -49.24
CA PHE A 1049 16.57 -34.90 -49.17
C PHE A 1049 15.46 -33.99 -49.72
N ALA A 1050 14.76 -34.41 -50.78
CA ALA A 1050 13.63 -33.64 -51.31
C ALA A 1050 12.49 -33.54 -50.28
N SER A 1051 12.13 -34.67 -49.65
CA SER A 1051 11.09 -34.68 -48.61
C SER A 1051 11.54 -34.11 -47.26
N GLU A 1052 12.84 -34.01 -47.00
CA GLU A 1052 13.42 -33.28 -45.86
C GLU A 1052 13.22 -31.77 -46.01
N GLU A 1053 13.46 -31.20 -47.19
CA GLU A 1053 13.20 -29.77 -47.47
C GLU A 1053 11.71 -29.42 -47.30
N ASP A 1054 10.80 -30.30 -47.77
CA ASP A 1054 9.37 -30.13 -47.55
C ASP A 1054 8.99 -30.25 -46.06
N MET A 1055 9.69 -31.11 -45.30
CA MET A 1055 9.51 -31.23 -43.85
C MET A 1055 9.97 -29.97 -43.10
N GLU A 1056 11.09 -29.36 -43.47
CA GLU A 1056 11.57 -28.09 -42.88
C GLU A 1056 10.56 -26.95 -43.12
N ASN A 1057 9.97 -26.89 -44.32
CA ASN A 1057 8.93 -25.93 -44.66
C ASN A 1057 7.65 -26.17 -43.85
N TYR A 1058 7.22 -27.44 -43.74
CA TYR A 1058 6.06 -27.83 -42.93
C TYR A 1058 6.23 -27.45 -41.44
N GLU A 1059 7.39 -27.72 -40.86
CA GLU A 1059 7.74 -27.33 -39.50
C GLU A 1059 7.72 -25.80 -39.32
N THR A 1060 8.30 -25.07 -40.28
CA THR A 1060 8.28 -23.61 -40.27
C THR A 1060 6.84 -23.06 -40.25
N TYR A 1061 5.94 -23.66 -41.02
CA TYR A 1061 4.53 -23.27 -41.05
C TYR A 1061 3.82 -23.58 -39.72
N LEU A 1062 4.01 -24.77 -39.16
CA LEU A 1062 3.42 -25.14 -37.86
C LEU A 1062 3.91 -24.24 -36.73
N ASN A 1063 5.23 -24.01 -36.63
CA ASN A 1063 5.82 -23.14 -35.62
C ASN A 1063 5.31 -21.70 -35.77
N ARG A 1064 5.11 -21.23 -37.01
CA ARG A 1064 4.51 -19.92 -37.28
C ARG A 1064 3.06 -19.85 -36.79
N MET A 1065 2.25 -20.87 -37.05
CA MET A 1065 0.87 -20.93 -36.55
C MET A 1065 0.82 -20.99 -35.02
N GLN A 1066 1.59 -21.90 -34.40
CA GLN A 1066 1.66 -22.05 -32.95
C GLN A 1066 2.08 -20.74 -32.27
N THR A 1067 3.10 -20.05 -32.81
CA THR A 1067 3.55 -18.75 -32.30
C THR A 1067 2.48 -17.67 -32.45
N SER A 1068 1.78 -17.64 -33.59
CA SER A 1068 0.78 -16.61 -33.88
C SER A 1068 -0.50 -16.77 -33.05
N PHE A 1069 -0.82 -18.01 -32.66
CA PHE A 1069 -1.99 -18.34 -31.83
C PHE A 1069 -1.63 -18.72 -30.38
N ILE A 1070 -0.41 -18.37 -29.93
CA ILE A 1070 0.10 -18.81 -28.63
C ILE A 1070 -0.81 -18.39 -27.47
N TYR A 1071 -1.37 -17.19 -27.51
CA TYR A 1071 -2.27 -16.71 -26.47
C TYR A 1071 -3.59 -17.47 -26.45
N THR A 1072 -4.13 -17.82 -27.62
CA THR A 1072 -5.31 -18.69 -27.71
C THR A 1072 -5.04 -20.03 -27.05
N LEU A 1073 -3.91 -20.66 -27.37
CA LEU A 1073 -3.50 -21.94 -26.78
C LEU A 1073 -3.35 -21.85 -25.26
N ARG A 1074 -2.75 -20.76 -24.76
CA ARG A 1074 -2.54 -20.52 -23.32
C ARG A 1074 -3.82 -20.36 -22.50
N THR A 1075 -4.97 -20.14 -23.13
CA THR A 1075 -6.25 -20.14 -22.41
C THR A 1075 -6.73 -21.52 -21.97
N GLN A 1076 -6.22 -22.60 -22.58
CA GLN A 1076 -6.57 -23.98 -22.23
C GLN A 1076 -5.37 -24.86 -21.85
N TYR A 1077 -4.17 -24.53 -22.34
CA TYR A 1077 -2.97 -25.34 -22.19
C TYR A 1077 -1.82 -24.55 -21.55
N THR A 1078 -1.07 -25.18 -20.66
CA THR A 1078 0.14 -24.58 -20.09
C THR A 1078 1.25 -24.47 -21.14
N GLN A 1079 2.19 -23.53 -20.96
CA GLN A 1079 3.35 -23.40 -21.86
C GLN A 1079 4.13 -24.71 -21.99
N ALA A 1080 4.34 -25.43 -20.88
CA ALA A 1080 5.03 -26.72 -20.88
C ALA A 1080 4.28 -27.81 -21.68
N GLN A 1081 2.94 -27.79 -21.68
CA GLN A 1081 2.16 -28.70 -22.53
C GLN A 1081 2.32 -28.32 -24.00
N ILE A 1082 2.23 -27.03 -24.34
CA ILE A 1082 2.37 -26.53 -25.71
C ILE A 1082 3.76 -26.88 -26.27
N ASP A 1083 4.82 -26.69 -25.48
CA ASP A 1083 6.20 -26.99 -25.85
C ASP A 1083 6.47 -28.51 -26.00
N SER A 1084 5.61 -29.36 -25.44
CA SER A 1084 5.76 -30.82 -25.49
C SER A 1084 5.05 -31.49 -26.66
N TRP A 1085 4.27 -30.75 -27.46
CA TRP A 1085 3.49 -31.31 -28.55
C TRP A 1085 4.37 -31.71 -29.75
N SER A 1086 4.10 -32.89 -30.29
CA SER A 1086 4.59 -33.29 -31.61
C SER A 1086 3.93 -32.47 -32.73
N TYR A 1087 4.51 -32.43 -33.93
CA TYR A 1087 3.95 -31.71 -35.08
C TYR A 1087 2.50 -32.09 -35.41
N GLU A 1088 2.14 -33.38 -35.27
CA GLU A 1088 0.77 -33.87 -35.48
C GLU A 1088 -0.20 -33.39 -34.39
N GLU A 1089 0.28 -33.29 -33.14
CA GLU A 1089 -0.48 -32.75 -32.01
C GLU A 1089 -0.63 -31.24 -32.09
N ILE A 1090 0.38 -30.50 -32.57
CA ILE A 1090 0.30 -29.05 -32.77
C ILE A 1090 -0.85 -28.72 -33.74
N GLU A 1091 -0.89 -29.34 -34.91
CA GLU A 1091 -1.96 -29.12 -35.90
C GLU A 1091 -3.34 -29.46 -35.33
N THR A 1092 -3.46 -30.62 -34.68
CA THR A 1092 -4.75 -31.12 -34.15
C THR A 1092 -5.26 -30.27 -32.99
N ASN A 1093 -4.39 -29.96 -32.02
CA ASN A 1093 -4.77 -29.17 -30.84
C ASN A 1093 -5.07 -27.72 -31.24
N LEU A 1094 -4.29 -27.15 -32.17
CA LEU A 1094 -4.55 -25.83 -32.72
C LEU A 1094 -5.88 -25.78 -33.49
N TYR A 1095 -6.16 -26.78 -34.32
CA TYR A 1095 -7.46 -26.87 -35.00
C TYR A 1095 -8.61 -26.96 -34.01
N ASN A 1096 -8.53 -27.85 -33.01
CA ASN A 1096 -9.62 -28.05 -32.05
C ASN A 1096 -9.94 -26.76 -31.28
N ILE A 1097 -8.93 -26.08 -30.75
CA ILE A 1097 -9.17 -24.85 -29.98
C ILE A 1097 -9.70 -23.72 -30.87
N LEU A 1098 -9.20 -23.58 -32.10
CA LEU A 1098 -9.66 -22.56 -33.03
C LEU A 1098 -11.04 -22.87 -33.61
N TYR A 1099 -11.38 -24.15 -33.76
CA TYR A 1099 -12.70 -24.60 -34.16
C TYR A 1099 -13.73 -24.30 -33.06
N GLU A 1100 -13.37 -24.54 -31.80
CA GLU A 1100 -14.26 -24.27 -30.66
C GLU A 1100 -14.42 -22.77 -30.39
N THR A 1101 -13.34 -21.98 -30.48
CA THR A 1101 -13.33 -20.60 -29.99
C THR A 1101 -12.73 -19.57 -30.96
N GLY A 1102 -11.86 -19.95 -31.89
CA GLY A 1102 -10.98 -19.04 -32.62
C GLY A 1102 -11.68 -18.01 -33.51
N PHE A 1103 -12.52 -18.45 -34.46
CA PHE A 1103 -13.10 -17.54 -35.46
C PHE A 1103 -14.09 -16.54 -34.82
N TYR A 1104 -15.07 -17.02 -34.06
CA TYR A 1104 -16.09 -16.15 -33.48
C TYR A 1104 -15.54 -15.27 -32.35
N THR A 1105 -14.47 -15.68 -31.67
CA THR A 1105 -13.78 -14.79 -30.70
C THR A 1105 -13.09 -13.64 -31.42
N ASN A 1106 -12.57 -13.84 -32.64
CA ASN A 1106 -12.03 -12.74 -33.43
C ASN A 1106 -13.13 -11.74 -33.82
N GLU A 1107 -14.31 -12.22 -34.21
CA GLU A 1107 -15.46 -11.34 -34.48
C GLU A 1107 -15.94 -10.64 -33.20
N MET A 1108 -15.95 -11.33 -32.06
CA MET A 1108 -16.27 -10.75 -30.76
C MET A 1108 -15.29 -9.62 -30.36
N ALA A 1109 -13.98 -9.86 -30.49
CA ALA A 1109 -12.94 -8.89 -30.15
C ALA A 1109 -13.04 -7.58 -30.96
N ARG A 1110 -13.57 -7.63 -32.19
CA ARG A 1110 -13.76 -6.44 -33.04
C ARG A 1110 -14.83 -5.50 -32.51
N TYR A 1111 -15.86 -6.00 -31.83
CA TYR A 1111 -16.88 -5.16 -31.20
C TYR A 1111 -16.32 -4.24 -30.11
N ILE A 1112 -15.18 -4.60 -29.50
CA ILE A 1112 -14.50 -3.78 -28.49
C ILE A 1112 -13.22 -3.12 -29.01
N GLY A 1113 -12.97 -3.16 -30.32
CA GLY A 1113 -11.84 -2.45 -30.94
C GLY A 1113 -10.49 -3.17 -30.87
N TYR A 1114 -10.47 -4.46 -30.56
CA TYR A 1114 -9.24 -5.25 -30.39
C TYR A 1114 -9.01 -6.28 -31.49
N SER A 1115 -7.74 -6.65 -31.67
CA SER A 1115 -7.36 -7.82 -32.46
C SER A 1115 -7.59 -9.10 -31.65
N LEU A 1116 -7.75 -10.26 -32.30
CA LEU A 1116 -7.80 -11.54 -31.59
C LEU A 1116 -6.59 -11.73 -30.67
N SER A 1117 -5.38 -11.45 -31.15
CA SER A 1117 -4.16 -11.61 -30.36
C SER A 1117 -4.16 -10.77 -29.09
N ASP A 1118 -4.66 -9.53 -29.19
CA ASP A 1118 -4.75 -8.61 -28.05
C ASP A 1118 -5.79 -9.06 -27.02
N TYR A 1119 -6.93 -9.55 -27.49
CA TYR A 1119 -8.00 -10.06 -26.62
C TYR A 1119 -7.57 -11.36 -25.91
N MET A 1120 -6.97 -12.28 -26.67
CA MET A 1120 -6.51 -13.55 -26.12
C MET A 1120 -5.31 -13.41 -25.19
N LEU A 1121 -4.44 -12.40 -25.40
CA LEU A 1121 -3.39 -12.07 -24.44
C LEU A 1121 -4.01 -11.66 -23.10
N ALA A 1122 -4.94 -10.70 -23.10
CA ALA A 1122 -5.60 -10.26 -21.88
C ALA A 1122 -6.32 -11.42 -21.17
N LYS A 1123 -7.03 -12.27 -21.92
CA LYS A 1123 -7.69 -13.46 -21.38
C LYS A 1123 -6.68 -14.47 -20.80
N SER A 1124 -5.56 -14.69 -21.48
CA SER A 1124 -4.47 -15.56 -21.00
C SER A 1124 -3.88 -15.03 -19.68
N ASP A 1125 -3.70 -13.72 -19.55
CA ASP A 1125 -3.18 -13.12 -18.33
C ASP A 1125 -4.19 -13.29 -17.17
N ALA A 1126 -5.49 -13.09 -17.44
CA ALA A 1126 -6.55 -13.29 -16.45
C ALA A 1126 -6.68 -14.74 -15.94
N VAL A 1127 -6.46 -15.75 -16.80
CA VAL A 1127 -6.47 -17.17 -16.39
C VAL A 1127 -5.45 -17.42 -15.28
N THR A 1128 -4.29 -16.76 -15.31
CA THR A 1128 -3.25 -16.91 -14.27
C THR A 1128 -3.77 -16.44 -12.92
N TYR A 1129 -4.34 -15.23 -12.87
CA TYR A 1129 -4.94 -14.67 -11.66
C TYR A 1129 -6.15 -15.48 -11.18
N GLN A 1130 -7.04 -15.89 -12.08
CA GLN A 1130 -8.19 -16.73 -11.74
C GLN A 1130 -7.78 -18.07 -11.12
N ASN A 1131 -6.69 -18.68 -11.60
CA ASN A 1131 -6.15 -19.90 -11.00
C ASN A 1131 -5.61 -19.67 -9.58
N TYR A 1132 -4.99 -18.51 -9.32
CA TYR A 1132 -4.56 -18.13 -7.97
C TYR A 1132 -5.75 -17.93 -7.02
N ILE A 1133 -6.75 -17.17 -7.45
CA ILE A 1133 -8.01 -17.00 -6.70
C ILE A 1133 -8.69 -18.34 -6.45
N GLN A 1134 -8.79 -19.20 -7.47
CA GLN A 1134 -9.37 -20.53 -7.35
C GLN A 1134 -8.61 -21.39 -6.34
N THR A 1135 -7.29 -21.28 -6.30
CA THR A 1135 -6.44 -22.01 -5.35
C THR A 1135 -6.65 -21.50 -3.92
N ALA A 1136 -6.67 -20.17 -3.73
CA ALA A 1136 -6.95 -19.55 -2.45
C ALA A 1136 -8.37 -19.88 -1.94
N ALA A 1137 -9.39 -19.76 -2.79
CA ALA A 1137 -10.77 -20.11 -2.47
C ALA A 1137 -10.93 -21.61 -2.14
N ASN A 1138 -10.21 -22.49 -2.83
CA ASN A 1138 -10.19 -23.92 -2.46
C ASN A 1138 -9.57 -24.14 -1.07
N ALA A 1139 -8.51 -23.39 -0.73
CA ALA A 1139 -7.89 -23.44 0.59
C ALA A 1139 -8.82 -22.95 1.71
N LEU A 1140 -9.77 -22.04 1.37
CA LEU A 1140 -10.79 -21.48 2.27
C LEU A 1140 -12.19 -22.06 2.06
N SER A 1141 -12.28 -23.23 1.43
CA SER A 1141 -13.55 -23.83 1.01
C SER A 1141 -14.51 -24.15 2.17
N GLN A 1142 -13.99 -24.38 3.37
CA GLN A 1142 -14.82 -24.61 4.55
C GLN A 1142 -15.50 -23.32 4.99
N GLU A 1143 -14.73 -22.24 5.13
CA GLU A 1143 -15.21 -20.94 5.61
C GLU A 1143 -16.17 -20.30 4.62
N LEU A 1144 -15.86 -20.38 3.32
CA LEU A 1144 -16.79 -20.00 2.26
C LEU A 1144 -18.11 -20.76 2.36
N GLY A 1145 -18.06 -22.06 2.69
CA GLY A 1145 -19.25 -22.87 2.90
C GLY A 1145 -20.10 -22.44 4.10
N GLU A 1146 -19.49 -21.89 5.14
CA GLU A 1146 -20.18 -21.35 6.33
C GLU A 1146 -20.93 -20.04 6.00
N LEU A 1147 -20.38 -19.23 5.09
CA LEU A 1147 -21.04 -18.04 4.52
C LEU A 1147 -22.08 -18.39 3.44
N GLY A 1148 -22.24 -19.67 3.10
CA GLY A 1148 -23.23 -20.15 2.14
C GLY A 1148 -22.76 -20.20 0.68
N TYR A 1149 -21.45 -20.04 0.45
CA TYR A 1149 -20.85 -20.11 -0.88
C TYR A 1149 -20.39 -21.52 -1.25
N GLU A 1150 -20.50 -21.86 -2.53
CA GLU A 1150 -19.86 -23.04 -3.12
C GLU A 1150 -18.71 -22.54 -3.99
N VAL A 1151 -17.50 -23.08 -3.80
CA VAL A 1151 -16.29 -22.52 -4.39
C VAL A 1151 -16.40 -22.37 -5.91
N SER A 1152 -17.01 -23.31 -6.61
CA SER A 1152 -17.13 -23.25 -8.07
C SER A 1152 -18.05 -22.13 -8.58
N GLU A 1153 -18.99 -21.66 -7.74
CA GLU A 1153 -19.86 -20.51 -8.02
C GLU A 1153 -19.27 -19.21 -7.45
N PHE A 1154 -18.57 -19.27 -6.31
CA PHE A 1154 -17.95 -18.12 -5.66
C PHE A 1154 -16.91 -17.44 -6.54
N VAL A 1155 -16.01 -18.20 -7.17
CA VAL A 1155 -14.95 -17.65 -8.03
C VAL A 1155 -15.48 -17.01 -9.31
N LYS A 1156 -16.78 -17.14 -9.58
CA LYS A 1156 -17.45 -16.47 -10.70
C LYS A 1156 -18.08 -15.15 -10.28
N LEU A 1157 -18.10 -14.80 -9.00
CA LEU A 1157 -18.60 -13.49 -8.57
C LEU A 1157 -17.68 -12.38 -9.09
N ASP A 1158 -18.13 -11.14 -8.93
CA ASP A 1158 -17.30 -9.98 -9.23
C ASP A 1158 -15.96 -10.05 -8.49
N ARG A 1159 -14.89 -9.63 -9.17
CA ARG A 1159 -13.51 -9.75 -8.70
C ARG A 1159 -13.33 -9.13 -7.32
N ASP A 1160 -13.85 -7.94 -7.11
CA ASP A 1160 -13.61 -7.17 -5.90
C ASP A 1160 -14.42 -7.79 -4.74
N THR A 1161 -15.62 -8.30 -5.04
CA THR A 1161 -16.40 -9.10 -4.08
C THR A 1161 -15.65 -10.36 -3.65
N VAL A 1162 -15.04 -11.08 -4.59
CA VAL A 1162 -14.24 -12.29 -4.31
C VAL A 1162 -13.05 -11.94 -3.43
N GLU A 1163 -12.27 -10.93 -3.79
CA GLU A 1163 -11.08 -10.54 -3.02
C GLU A 1163 -11.42 -10.06 -1.62
N THR A 1164 -12.38 -9.14 -1.46
CA THR A 1164 -12.81 -8.64 -0.16
C THR A 1164 -13.30 -9.79 0.72
N THR A 1165 -14.18 -10.66 0.21
CA THR A 1165 -14.66 -11.82 0.98
C THR A 1165 -13.52 -12.75 1.38
N LEU A 1166 -12.53 -12.99 0.51
CA LEU A 1166 -11.37 -13.82 0.85
C LEU A 1166 -10.48 -13.14 1.91
N LYS A 1167 -10.25 -11.83 1.81
CA LYS A 1167 -9.49 -11.03 2.78
C LYS A 1167 -10.16 -11.04 4.14
N ASP A 1168 -11.48 -10.80 4.21
CA ASP A 1168 -12.26 -10.83 5.45
C ASP A 1168 -12.18 -12.21 6.13
N ILE A 1169 -12.33 -13.29 5.36
CA ILE A 1169 -12.17 -14.65 5.88
C ILE A 1169 -10.74 -14.88 6.38
N ILE A 1170 -9.73 -14.38 5.67
CA ILE A 1170 -8.32 -14.53 6.07
C ILE A 1170 -8.05 -13.80 7.37
N GLU A 1171 -8.51 -12.56 7.48
CA GLU A 1171 -8.40 -11.75 8.69
C GLU A 1171 -9.03 -12.48 9.87
N GLU A 1172 -10.30 -12.86 9.77
CA GLU A 1172 -11.02 -13.55 10.84
C GLU A 1172 -10.38 -14.91 11.20
N LYS A 1173 -9.90 -15.67 10.20
CA LYS A 1173 -9.40 -17.04 10.42
C LYS A 1173 -7.97 -17.09 10.94
N TYR A 1174 -7.09 -16.22 10.44
CA TYR A 1174 -5.65 -16.30 10.68
C TYR A 1174 -5.12 -15.20 11.56
N PHE A 1175 -5.85 -14.09 11.72
CA PHE A 1175 -5.38 -12.89 12.39
C PHE A 1175 -6.39 -12.30 13.37
N SER A 1176 -7.44 -13.03 13.76
CA SER A 1176 -8.40 -12.60 14.81
C SER A 1176 -7.80 -12.57 16.21
N ASP A 1177 -6.60 -13.14 16.38
CA ASP A 1177 -5.78 -12.98 17.57
C ASP A 1177 -5.03 -11.65 17.61
N LYS A 1178 -4.99 -10.90 16.50
CA LYS A 1178 -4.34 -9.59 16.45
C LYS A 1178 -5.23 -8.50 17.03
N VAL A 1179 -4.59 -7.55 17.70
CA VAL A 1179 -5.21 -6.43 18.38
C VAL A 1179 -4.60 -5.14 17.83
N MET A 1180 -5.45 -4.19 17.44
CA MET A 1180 -4.99 -2.92 16.90
C MET A 1180 -4.32 -2.10 18.00
N LEU A 1181 -3.33 -1.28 17.63
CA LEU A 1181 -2.65 -0.39 18.57
C LEU A 1181 -3.64 0.48 19.37
N GLU A 1182 -4.65 1.03 18.72
CA GLU A 1182 -5.65 1.90 19.35
C GLU A 1182 -6.53 1.14 20.34
N ASP A 1183 -6.91 -0.11 20.03
CA ASP A 1183 -7.66 -0.97 20.96
C ASP A 1183 -6.87 -1.27 22.23
N VAL A 1184 -5.55 -1.45 22.13
CA VAL A 1184 -4.68 -1.65 23.30
C VAL A 1184 -4.65 -0.39 24.17
N LEU A 1185 -4.57 0.79 23.55
CA LEU A 1185 -4.62 2.07 24.26
C LEU A 1185 -5.98 2.31 24.92
N LEU A 1186 -7.05 1.94 24.23
CA LEU A 1186 -8.41 2.04 24.73
C LEU A 1186 -8.61 1.09 25.92
N GLU A 1187 -8.19 -0.17 25.82
CA GLU A 1187 -8.27 -1.12 26.94
C GLU A 1187 -7.51 -0.61 28.17
N ALA A 1188 -6.34 0.00 27.97
CA ALA A 1188 -5.56 0.59 29.04
C ALA A 1188 -6.25 1.81 29.68
N SER A 1189 -6.97 2.61 28.91
CA SER A 1189 -7.46 3.94 29.31
C SER A 1189 -8.93 4.00 29.71
N GLN A 1190 -9.80 3.27 29.01
CA GLN A 1190 -11.25 3.45 29.03
C GLN A 1190 -11.83 3.28 30.44
N THR A 1191 -11.37 2.26 31.18
CA THR A 1191 -11.82 2.02 32.56
C THR A 1191 -11.50 3.21 33.47
N TRP A 1192 -10.37 3.89 33.24
CA TRP A 1192 -9.98 5.08 34.00
C TRP A 1192 -10.81 6.30 33.60
N MET A 1193 -11.06 6.48 32.31
CA MET A 1193 -11.89 7.58 31.80
C MET A 1193 -13.34 7.49 32.30
N GLU A 1194 -13.97 6.32 32.18
CA GLU A 1194 -15.37 6.11 32.60
C GLU A 1194 -15.55 6.12 34.13
N GLY A 1195 -14.51 5.77 34.88
CA GLY A 1195 -14.59 5.69 36.34
C GLY A 1195 -14.46 7.04 37.05
N VAL A 1196 -14.02 8.11 36.37
CA VAL A 1196 -13.94 9.48 36.93
C VAL A 1196 -15.29 9.91 37.53
N GLU A 1197 -16.39 9.74 36.78
CA GLU A 1197 -17.73 10.16 37.22
C GLU A 1197 -18.26 9.38 38.43
N ASN A 1198 -17.71 8.19 38.71
CA ASN A 1198 -18.24 7.25 39.69
C ASN A 1198 -17.29 7.02 40.89
N ALA A 1199 -16.18 7.76 40.96
CA ALA A 1199 -15.20 7.60 42.03
C ALA A 1199 -15.78 8.02 43.40
N GLU A 1200 -15.58 7.21 44.45
CA GLU A 1200 -15.95 7.59 45.83
C GLU A 1200 -14.93 8.56 46.47
N ASP A 1201 -13.68 8.51 46.01
CA ASP A 1201 -12.56 9.40 46.40
C ASP A 1201 -11.80 9.72 45.11
N LEU A 1202 -12.19 10.81 44.45
CA LEU A 1202 -11.64 11.18 43.14
C LEU A 1202 -10.14 11.48 43.20
N ALA A 1203 -9.64 12.10 44.27
CA ALA A 1203 -8.22 12.41 44.40
C ALA A 1203 -7.37 11.13 44.42
N SER A 1204 -7.76 10.15 45.24
CA SER A 1204 -7.09 8.85 45.26
C SER A 1204 -7.23 8.15 43.91
N TYR A 1205 -8.39 8.24 43.27
CA TYR A 1205 -8.65 7.63 41.98
C TYR A 1205 -7.77 8.21 40.85
N LEU A 1206 -7.62 9.53 40.78
CA LEU A 1206 -6.78 10.21 39.79
C LEU A 1206 -5.29 9.89 39.99
N GLU A 1207 -4.82 9.81 41.25
CA GLU A 1207 -3.46 9.37 41.56
C GLU A 1207 -3.23 7.92 41.12
N GLU A 1208 -4.18 7.02 41.42
CA GLU A 1208 -4.16 5.62 40.98
C GLU A 1208 -4.19 5.48 39.45
N ALA A 1209 -5.05 6.24 38.75
CA ALA A 1209 -5.15 6.26 37.30
C ALA A 1209 -3.85 6.75 36.65
N SER A 1210 -3.30 7.85 37.17
CA SER A 1210 -2.02 8.40 36.73
C SER A 1210 -0.89 7.40 36.93
N GLU A 1211 -0.78 6.75 38.09
CA GLU A 1211 0.25 5.75 38.37
C GLU A 1211 0.08 4.52 37.48
N ALA A 1212 -1.14 4.01 37.33
CA ALA A 1212 -1.45 2.84 36.51
C ALA A 1212 -1.02 3.04 35.06
N LEU A 1213 -1.50 4.09 34.40
CA LEU A 1213 -1.16 4.39 33.01
C LEU A 1213 0.31 4.76 32.82
N SER A 1214 0.91 5.49 33.77
CA SER A 1214 2.34 5.83 33.69
C SER A 1214 3.26 4.63 33.94
N SER A 1215 2.74 3.55 34.54
CA SER A 1215 3.44 2.29 34.72
C SER A 1215 3.25 1.30 33.56
N ASP A 1216 2.30 1.57 32.67
CA ASP A 1216 2.10 0.78 31.46
C ASP A 1216 3.14 1.16 30.40
N TYR A 1217 4.05 0.23 30.11
CA TYR A 1217 5.17 0.47 29.20
C TYR A 1217 4.74 0.71 27.75
N PHE A 1218 3.64 0.10 27.30
CA PHE A 1218 3.18 0.27 25.92
C PHE A 1218 2.48 1.62 25.75
N PHE A 1219 1.56 1.95 26.66
CA PHE A 1219 0.90 3.24 26.69
C PHE A 1219 1.91 4.40 26.75
N MET A 1220 2.88 4.33 27.67
CA MET A 1220 3.93 5.36 27.78
C MET A 1220 4.91 5.36 26.61
N ALA A 1221 5.07 4.23 25.90
CA ALA A 1221 5.86 4.22 24.67
C ALA A 1221 5.18 4.98 23.54
N VAL A 1222 3.85 4.90 23.42
CA VAL A 1222 3.08 5.72 22.48
C VAL A 1222 3.21 7.21 22.84
N VAL A 1223 2.92 7.57 24.10
CA VAL A 1223 3.06 8.95 24.61
C VAL A 1223 4.47 9.50 24.32
N GLY A 1224 5.50 8.70 24.63
CA GLY A 1224 6.88 9.10 24.43
C GLY A 1224 7.29 9.18 22.95
N ALA A 1225 6.79 8.29 22.09
CA ALA A 1225 7.04 8.36 20.65
C ALA A 1225 6.41 9.61 20.02
N LEU A 1226 5.17 9.94 20.41
CA LEU A 1226 4.49 11.18 20.02
C LEU A 1226 5.28 12.41 20.52
N GLN A 1227 5.68 12.43 21.79
CA GLN A 1227 6.46 13.53 22.36
C GLN A 1227 7.82 13.72 21.67
N ALA A 1228 8.50 12.62 21.31
CA ALA A 1228 9.76 12.67 20.58
C ALA A 1228 9.56 13.26 19.19
N SER A 1229 8.52 12.81 18.46
CA SER A 1229 8.15 13.34 17.15
C SER A 1229 7.80 14.84 17.20
N TRP A 1230 7.04 15.28 18.22
CA TRP A 1230 6.79 16.70 18.47
C TRP A 1230 8.10 17.47 18.68
N SER A 1231 9.00 16.94 19.51
CA SER A 1231 10.29 17.58 19.79
C SER A 1231 11.18 17.70 18.54
N GLU A 1232 11.12 16.73 17.63
CA GLU A 1232 11.83 16.75 16.35
C GLU A 1232 11.21 17.70 15.31
N SER A 1233 9.89 17.90 15.36
CA SER A 1233 9.17 18.80 14.45
C SER A 1233 9.47 20.29 14.71
N LYS A 1234 9.93 20.63 15.93
CA LYS A 1234 10.25 22.01 16.31
C LYS A 1234 11.38 22.57 15.42
N PRO A 1235 11.24 23.80 14.89
CA PRO A 1235 12.29 24.41 14.09
C PRO A 1235 13.58 24.54 14.91
N SER A 1236 14.69 23.99 14.40
CA SER A 1236 15.99 24.04 15.08
C SER A 1236 16.34 25.49 15.43
N GLU A 1237 16.51 25.81 16.72
CA GLU A 1237 16.93 27.14 17.16
C GLU A 1237 18.21 27.56 16.41
N SER A 1238 18.10 28.60 15.57
CA SER A 1238 19.21 29.14 14.76
C SER A 1238 19.94 30.29 15.44
#